data_AF-A0A954M5R7-F1
#
_entry.id   AF-A0A954M5R7-F1
#
_cell.length_a   1.000
_cell.length_b   1.000
_cell.length_c   1.000
_cell.angle_alpha   90.00
_cell.angle_beta   90.00
_cell.angle_gamma   90.00
#
_symmetry.space_group_name_H-M   'P 1'
#
loop_
_entity.id
_entity.type
_entity.pdbx_description
1 polymer ?
#
loop_
_entity_poly.entity_id
_entity_poly.type
_entity_poly.pdbx_seq_one_letter_code
_entity_poly.pdbx_strand_id
1 'polypeptide(L)'
;MELTEESTDVEIDSIPQLVEQAARLLPTQGPLEVFVYRNNLEAFEHLPFDQGVRAALSTYGAEPYLTERRFRDLRRQGRITDSELEAVVRDDLGPRCGEEVNGLGSLLEIRLAMLCHPLHIGPDAELRWVVAETDALERFREQTSEINRARMISAARKWLETSADRADQFGEIDELLTKFGRDSSKWTIRNWEAFTLRLLWRICLNGVGDEPAVTRRSTSVRPRDLLLHTTGEDVDRDVHGLLIRFCSAYLDQGYSDWVLPNRDVGFFEAFVELYSTSAPGIDRWLQLVPRELAALKREGVTAEESVLRSLVELGIAEEQREEFITQTLLSLGGWAGMIWQLESGIDWVVHRIPKGSLTGLLAVQLILERHAMCHLGRQQFGVGCNLHEILSIAGQHLAEPVPLNRERQAFLLFQVAQMLGWTPLELLQLSAADWRRLSDEVDDFPSFERRRVFHEAYERNYRYSVLDAVAIHSARRRAMPIPWRDRPEFQLMTCIDDREESFRRHLEEVRPTCQTFGAAGFFAVAMYYRGAADGFYKPLCPAVVTPAHYVQEDVGYTFEGAHQSRALIRRQLGLFSRAFHTRSRTFLGGIVTGIVGSLATAPLVARVLFPRMTARIQRRFGSLIQPPPVTQLQLERFDDPPGPANGHVGYSTQEMANVVVRLLQEIGLTRPEDFSRLFIVCGHGSSSLNNPHESSYCCGACAGKRGGPNARAFAQMANDWRVRALVAEQGIAIPADTTFVGAYHDTCEDSVVFYDLDRLPT
;
A
#
# COMPACT_ATOMS: atom_id res chain seq x y z
N MET A 1 33.64 21.88 -20.83
CA MET A 1 33.65 23.11 -20.02
C MET A 1 34.42 22.73 -18.77
N GLU A 2 35.64 23.22 -18.58
CA GLU A 2 36.49 22.85 -17.44
C GLU A 2 35.87 23.46 -16.18
N LEU A 3 35.28 22.62 -15.32
CA LEU A 3 34.85 22.99 -13.98
C LEU A 3 36.10 23.21 -13.12
N THR A 4 36.12 24.25 -12.30
CA THR A 4 37.19 24.47 -11.31
C THR A 4 37.12 23.40 -10.22
N GLU A 5 38.25 23.03 -9.60
CA GLU A 5 38.28 22.04 -8.50
C GLU A 5 37.28 22.39 -7.39
N GLU A 6 37.17 23.68 -7.05
CA GLU A 6 36.24 24.21 -6.04
C GLU A 6 34.75 24.04 -6.42
N SER A 7 34.42 24.04 -7.73
CA SER A 7 33.06 23.76 -8.21
C SER A 7 32.73 22.27 -8.14
N THR A 8 33.75 21.42 -8.32
CA THR A 8 33.59 19.96 -8.33
C THR A 8 33.37 19.44 -6.91
N ASP A 9 34.10 19.97 -5.92
CA ASP A 9 33.93 19.60 -4.51
C ASP A 9 32.53 19.96 -3.99
N VAL A 10 32.01 21.13 -4.34
CA VAL A 10 30.63 21.55 -4.00
C VAL A 10 29.58 20.62 -4.61
N GLU A 11 29.79 20.17 -5.85
CA GLU A 11 28.88 19.22 -6.50
C GLU A 11 28.93 17.83 -5.84
N ILE A 12 30.11 17.35 -5.45
CA ILE A 12 30.26 16.07 -4.72
C ILE A 12 29.52 16.14 -3.38
N ASP A 13 29.68 17.24 -2.63
CA ASP A 13 29.03 17.45 -1.33
C ASP A 13 27.50 17.54 -1.41
N SER A 14 26.94 17.80 -2.61
CA SER A 14 25.50 17.85 -2.84
C SER A 14 24.85 16.46 -3.00
N ILE A 15 25.62 15.44 -3.41
CA ILE A 15 25.09 14.10 -3.73
C ILE A 15 24.36 13.46 -2.54
N PRO A 16 24.91 13.45 -1.30
CA PRO A 16 24.20 12.89 -0.15
C PRO A 16 22.85 13.55 0.12
N GLN A 17 22.74 14.87 -0.13
CA GLN A 17 21.48 15.61 0.08
C GLN A 17 20.42 15.19 -0.94
N LEU A 18 20.79 15.01 -2.21
CA LEU A 18 19.90 14.53 -3.26
C LEU A 18 19.44 13.09 -2.97
N VAL A 19 20.34 12.23 -2.49
CA VAL A 19 20.01 10.86 -2.08
C VAL A 19 19.06 10.85 -0.89
N GLU A 20 19.27 11.71 0.11
CA GLU A 20 18.39 11.83 1.27
C GLU A 20 16.99 12.34 0.89
N GLN A 21 16.90 13.28 -0.05
CA GLN A 21 15.62 13.75 -0.59
C GLN A 21 14.86 12.61 -1.30
N ALA A 22 15.54 11.87 -2.17
CA ALA A 22 14.98 10.69 -2.82
C ALA A 22 14.58 9.60 -1.81
N ALA A 23 15.35 9.43 -0.73
CA ALA A 23 15.10 8.42 0.29
C ALA A 23 13.77 8.61 1.02
N ARG A 24 13.25 9.84 1.08
CA ARG A 24 11.90 10.13 1.65
C ARG A 24 10.77 9.47 0.87
N LEU A 25 11.01 9.16 -0.40
CA LEU A 25 10.05 8.49 -1.29
C LEU A 25 10.20 6.97 -1.26
N LEU A 26 11.26 6.43 -0.64
CA LEU A 26 11.51 4.99 -0.61
C LEU A 26 10.59 4.27 0.38
N PRO A 27 10.05 3.09 0.02
CA PRO A 27 9.20 2.33 0.92
C PRO A 27 10.01 1.82 2.10
N THR A 28 9.39 1.83 3.27
CA THR A 28 9.96 1.25 4.48
C THR A 28 9.45 -0.18 4.61
N GLN A 29 10.30 -1.19 4.49
CA GLN A 29 9.88 -2.59 4.55
C GLN A 29 9.95 -3.19 5.97
N GLY A 30 9.31 -4.36 6.11
CA GLY A 30 9.10 -5.08 7.37
C GLY A 30 10.31 -5.89 7.87
N PRO A 31 10.10 -6.82 8.83
CA PRO A 31 8.83 -7.41 9.23
C PRO A 31 7.91 -6.45 10.00
N LEU A 32 6.60 -6.59 9.77
CA LEU A 32 5.55 -5.85 10.48
C LEU A 32 5.43 -6.36 11.91
N GLU A 33 6.37 -6.03 12.79
CA GLU A 33 6.27 -6.43 14.20
C GLU A 33 5.18 -5.66 14.95
N VAL A 34 4.74 -4.54 14.37
CA VAL A 34 3.77 -3.59 14.91
C VAL A 34 2.69 -3.30 13.85
N PHE A 35 1.42 -3.38 14.25
CA PHE A 35 0.28 -3.01 13.42
C PHE A 35 0.08 -1.49 13.44
N VAL A 36 -0.29 -0.88 12.30
CA VAL A 36 -0.39 0.59 12.05
C VAL A 36 0.96 1.29 11.83
N TYR A 37 1.84 0.80 10.95
CA TYR A 37 3.15 1.45 10.84
C TYR A 37 3.25 2.59 9.82
N ARG A 38 2.78 2.53 8.56
CA ARG A 38 2.91 3.68 7.60
C ARG A 38 1.90 3.76 6.46
N ASN A 39 1.62 5.00 6.04
CA ASN A 39 0.83 5.38 4.87
C ASN A 39 1.71 5.30 3.61
N ASN A 40 1.26 4.60 2.55
CA ASN A 40 2.01 4.54 1.28
C ASN A 40 2.09 5.90 0.57
N LEU A 41 1.27 6.87 0.99
CA LEU A 41 1.30 8.26 0.53
C LEU A 41 1.95 9.20 1.55
N GLU A 42 2.67 8.70 2.56
CA GLU A 42 3.30 9.50 3.63
C GLU A 42 4.11 10.69 3.06
N ALA A 43 4.92 10.44 2.03
CA ALA A 43 5.72 11.47 1.38
C ALA A 43 4.90 12.60 0.73
N PHE A 44 3.60 12.36 0.48
CA PHE A 44 2.67 13.28 -0.18
C PHE A 44 1.57 13.80 0.76
N GLU A 45 1.62 13.53 2.06
CA GLU A 45 0.60 13.96 3.03
C GLU A 45 0.46 15.49 3.15
N HIS A 46 1.49 16.22 2.73
CA HIS A 46 1.46 17.69 2.67
C HIS A 46 0.60 18.22 1.50
N LEU A 47 0.17 17.36 0.57
CA LEU A 47 -0.68 17.71 -0.56
C LEU A 47 -2.15 17.31 -0.27
N PRO A 48 -3.13 18.02 -0.86
CA PRO A 48 -4.50 17.53 -0.93
C PRO A 48 -4.55 16.12 -1.54
N PHE A 49 -5.45 15.26 -1.07
CA PHE A 49 -5.48 13.84 -1.43
C PHE A 49 -5.35 13.58 -2.94
N ASP A 50 -6.16 14.23 -3.78
CA ASP A 50 -6.10 14.04 -5.24
C ASP A 50 -4.79 14.47 -5.87
N GLN A 51 -4.16 15.52 -5.32
CA GLN A 51 -2.85 15.99 -5.76
C GLN A 51 -1.75 15.03 -5.30
N GLY A 52 -1.82 14.54 -4.06
CA GLY A 52 -0.89 13.55 -3.53
C GLY A 52 -0.94 12.22 -4.28
N VAL A 53 -2.14 11.76 -4.61
CA VAL A 53 -2.37 10.56 -5.40
C VAL A 53 -1.88 10.73 -6.86
N ARG A 54 -2.05 11.92 -7.46
CA ARG A 54 -1.47 12.23 -8.79
C ARG A 54 0.05 12.28 -8.75
N ALA A 55 0.62 12.90 -7.73
CA ALA A 55 2.07 12.94 -7.53
C ALA A 55 2.63 11.51 -7.36
N ALA A 56 1.99 10.69 -6.53
CA ALA A 56 2.35 9.28 -6.34
C ALA A 56 2.26 8.47 -7.64
N LEU A 57 1.23 8.69 -8.48
CA LEU A 57 1.18 8.07 -9.81
C LEU A 57 2.38 8.48 -10.67
N SER A 58 2.74 9.76 -10.68
CA SER A 58 3.88 10.26 -11.45
C SER A 58 5.22 9.71 -10.96
N THR A 59 5.39 9.58 -9.64
CA THR A 59 6.64 9.15 -9.02
C THR A 59 6.81 7.64 -8.99
N TYR A 60 5.74 6.89 -8.67
CA TYR A 60 5.80 5.44 -8.47
C TYR A 60 5.27 4.64 -9.66
N GLY A 61 4.58 5.27 -10.62
CA GLY A 61 3.91 4.56 -11.72
C GLY A 61 2.76 3.66 -11.28
N ALA A 62 2.30 3.79 -10.02
CA ALA A 62 1.25 2.97 -9.45
C ALA A 62 -0.14 3.53 -9.77
N GLU A 63 -1.09 2.65 -10.07
CA GLU A 63 -2.47 3.04 -10.38
C GLU A 63 -3.18 3.56 -9.12
N PRO A 64 -3.60 4.85 -9.10
CA PRO A 64 -4.12 5.53 -7.91
C PRO A 64 -5.53 5.09 -7.49
N TYR A 65 -6.32 4.65 -8.47
CA TYR A 65 -7.73 4.32 -8.31
C TYR A 65 -8.02 2.98 -8.98
N LEU A 66 -9.10 2.32 -8.56
CA LEU A 66 -9.61 1.14 -9.25
C LEU A 66 -9.89 1.47 -10.72
N THR A 67 -9.83 0.46 -11.58
CA THR A 67 -10.16 0.64 -13.00
C THR A 67 -11.61 1.04 -13.17
N GLU A 68 -11.94 1.82 -14.21
CA GLU A 68 -13.32 2.24 -14.47
C GLU A 68 -14.27 1.04 -14.64
N ARG A 69 -13.76 -0.10 -15.15
CA ARG A 69 -14.53 -1.35 -15.21
C ARG A 69 -14.96 -1.81 -13.82
N ARG A 70 -14.03 -1.83 -12.84
CA ARG A 70 -14.34 -2.20 -11.46
C ARG A 70 -15.34 -1.24 -10.82
N PHE A 71 -15.23 0.05 -11.07
CA PHE A 71 -16.23 1.01 -10.59
C PHE A 71 -17.61 0.81 -11.21
N ARG A 72 -17.69 0.53 -12.52
CA ARG A 72 -18.96 0.16 -13.16
C ARG A 72 -19.55 -1.15 -12.60
N ASP A 73 -18.71 -2.11 -12.18
CA ASP A 73 -19.17 -3.30 -11.45
C ASP A 73 -19.76 -2.93 -10.09
N LEU A 74 -19.10 -2.05 -9.34
CA LEU A 74 -19.59 -1.53 -8.05
C LEU A 74 -20.91 -0.78 -8.21
N ARG A 75 -21.08 -0.01 -9.28
CA ARG A 75 -22.36 0.64 -9.64
C ARG A 75 -23.45 -0.40 -9.90
N ARG A 76 -23.17 -1.45 -10.68
CA ARG A 76 -24.13 -2.55 -10.91
C ARG A 76 -24.51 -3.30 -9.65
N GLN A 77 -23.63 -3.33 -8.65
CA GLN A 77 -23.89 -3.90 -7.32
C GLN A 77 -24.64 -2.95 -6.37
N GLY A 78 -24.94 -1.72 -6.80
CA GLY A 78 -25.58 -0.69 -5.96
C GLY A 78 -24.63 -0.06 -4.93
N ARG A 79 -23.32 -0.30 -5.03
CA ARG A 79 -22.31 0.32 -4.15
C ARG A 79 -21.96 1.75 -4.58
N ILE A 80 -22.26 2.09 -5.84
CA ILE A 80 -22.33 3.47 -6.35
C ILE A 80 -23.74 3.63 -6.92
N THR A 81 -24.46 4.67 -6.51
CA THR A 81 -25.79 4.97 -7.06
C THR A 81 -25.69 6.08 -8.11
N ASP A 82 -26.68 6.16 -8.99
CA ASP A 82 -26.75 7.21 -10.02
C ASP A 82 -26.89 8.61 -9.39
N SER A 83 -27.59 8.70 -8.24
CA SER A 83 -27.73 9.96 -7.50
C SER A 83 -26.41 10.44 -6.91
N GLU A 84 -25.58 9.55 -6.37
CA GLU A 84 -24.27 9.95 -5.83
C GLU A 84 -23.31 10.34 -6.96
N LEU A 85 -23.37 9.63 -8.09
CA LEU A 85 -22.55 9.96 -9.25
C LEU A 85 -22.92 11.33 -9.82
N GLU A 86 -24.22 11.61 -9.98
CA GLU A 86 -24.71 12.92 -10.40
C GLU A 86 -24.33 14.02 -9.41
N ALA A 87 -24.46 13.77 -8.10
CA ALA A 87 -24.10 14.73 -7.07
C ALA A 87 -22.61 15.12 -7.15
N VAL A 88 -21.72 14.13 -7.30
CA VAL A 88 -20.27 14.40 -7.42
C VAL A 88 -19.96 15.17 -8.70
N VAL A 89 -20.51 14.78 -9.85
CA VAL A 89 -20.26 15.51 -11.12
C VAL A 89 -20.81 16.94 -11.03
N ARG A 90 -21.94 17.15 -10.36
CA ARG A 90 -22.52 18.48 -10.14
C ARG A 90 -21.63 19.32 -9.22
N ASP A 91 -21.10 18.74 -8.14
CA ASP A 91 -20.17 19.41 -7.23
C ASP A 91 -18.87 19.80 -7.97
N ASP A 92 -18.32 18.91 -8.80
CA ASP A 92 -17.13 19.13 -9.63
C ASP A 92 -17.31 20.25 -10.67
N LEU A 93 -18.44 20.24 -11.39
CA LEU A 93 -18.74 21.25 -12.41
C LEU A 93 -19.16 22.60 -11.79
N GLY A 94 -19.69 22.57 -10.57
CA GLY A 94 -20.20 23.76 -9.87
C GLY A 94 -21.19 24.55 -10.74
N PRO A 95 -21.00 25.87 -10.94
CA PRO A 95 -21.87 26.69 -11.77
C PRO A 95 -21.97 26.24 -13.24
N ARG A 96 -20.96 25.51 -13.75
CA ARG A 96 -20.91 25.08 -15.15
C ARG A 96 -21.85 23.90 -15.45
N CYS A 97 -22.45 23.27 -14.44
CA CYS A 97 -23.25 22.06 -14.62
C CYS A 97 -24.42 22.22 -15.61
N GLY A 98 -25.04 23.41 -15.65
CA GLY A 98 -26.16 23.73 -16.54
C GLY A 98 -25.75 24.35 -17.88
N GLU A 99 -24.44 24.47 -18.14
CA GLU A 99 -23.97 24.99 -19.42
C GLU A 99 -24.30 24.02 -20.56
N GLU A 100 -25.04 24.49 -21.56
CA GLU A 100 -25.36 23.70 -22.75
C GLU A 100 -24.34 23.95 -23.87
N VAL A 101 -24.11 22.92 -24.68
CA VAL A 101 -23.30 23.01 -25.90
C VAL A 101 -24.20 22.90 -27.12
N ASN A 102 -24.63 24.06 -27.65
CA ASN A 102 -25.49 24.20 -28.83
C ASN A 102 -26.66 23.19 -28.92
N GLY A 103 -27.38 22.98 -27.81
CA GLY A 103 -28.54 22.08 -27.74
C GLY A 103 -28.23 20.57 -27.75
N LEU A 104 -26.95 20.16 -27.68
CA LEU A 104 -26.54 18.76 -27.58
C LEU A 104 -26.73 18.15 -26.17
N GLY A 105 -26.92 19.00 -25.17
CA GLY A 105 -27.04 18.62 -23.77
C GLY A 105 -26.18 19.52 -22.86
N SER A 106 -26.35 19.35 -21.56
CA SER A 106 -25.54 20.04 -20.55
C SER A 106 -24.19 19.33 -20.32
N LEU A 107 -23.20 20.05 -19.78
CA LEU A 107 -21.92 19.45 -19.40
C LEU A 107 -22.09 18.30 -18.38
N LEU A 108 -23.10 18.40 -17.50
CA LEU A 108 -23.46 17.33 -16.57
C LEU A 108 -23.86 16.05 -17.32
N GLU A 109 -24.73 16.16 -18.33
CA GLU A 109 -25.19 15.01 -19.13
C GLU A 109 -24.04 14.36 -19.91
N ILE A 110 -23.13 15.19 -20.46
CA ILE A 110 -21.95 14.72 -21.19
C ILE A 110 -21.03 13.91 -20.27
N ARG A 111 -20.64 14.46 -19.11
CA ARG A 111 -19.78 13.75 -18.15
C ARG A 111 -20.44 12.49 -17.61
N LEU A 112 -21.74 12.54 -17.30
CA LEU A 112 -22.48 11.36 -16.84
C LEU A 112 -22.52 10.25 -17.89
N ALA A 113 -22.69 10.60 -19.17
CA ALA A 113 -22.63 9.62 -20.25
C ALA A 113 -21.25 8.96 -20.34
N MET A 114 -20.17 9.74 -20.23
CA MET A 114 -18.79 9.22 -20.23
C MET A 114 -18.49 8.26 -19.07
N LEU A 115 -19.15 8.44 -17.91
CA LEU A 115 -19.03 7.54 -16.76
C LEU A 115 -19.90 6.28 -16.94
N CYS A 116 -21.19 6.47 -17.21
CA CYS A 116 -22.19 5.40 -17.22
C CYS A 116 -21.95 4.36 -18.31
N HIS A 117 -21.31 4.76 -19.41
CA HIS A 117 -21.04 3.90 -20.53
C HIS A 117 -19.53 3.67 -20.67
N PRO A 118 -19.08 2.43 -20.98
CA PRO A 118 -17.68 2.16 -21.26
C PRO A 118 -17.17 3.04 -22.40
N LEU A 119 -16.03 3.69 -22.23
CA LEU A 119 -15.33 4.36 -23.32
C LEU A 119 -14.14 3.50 -23.73
N HIS A 120 -13.98 3.30 -25.03
CA HIS A 120 -12.76 2.68 -25.54
C HIS A 120 -11.71 3.78 -25.73
N ILE A 121 -10.61 3.63 -25.01
CA ILE A 121 -9.51 4.58 -24.93
C ILE A 121 -8.24 3.76 -25.03
N GLY A 122 -7.40 4.09 -25.99
CA GLY A 122 -6.14 3.40 -26.24
C GLY A 122 -5.18 4.31 -27.00
N PRO A 123 -3.92 3.86 -27.18
CA PRO A 123 -2.98 4.50 -28.10
C PRO A 123 -3.53 4.49 -29.53
N ASP A 124 -2.96 5.32 -30.39
CA ASP A 124 -3.51 5.52 -31.74
C ASP A 124 -3.42 4.27 -32.61
N ALA A 125 -2.39 3.46 -32.40
CA ALA A 125 -2.26 2.16 -33.05
C ALA A 125 -3.43 1.23 -32.69
N GLU A 126 -3.86 1.24 -31.43
CA GLU A 126 -5.03 0.50 -30.97
C GLU A 126 -6.30 1.09 -31.58
N LEU A 127 -6.46 2.42 -31.58
CA LEU A 127 -7.64 3.08 -32.16
C LEU A 127 -7.77 2.83 -33.67
N ARG A 128 -6.68 2.92 -34.43
CA ARG A 128 -6.68 2.59 -35.86
C ARG A 128 -7.05 1.14 -36.10
N TRP A 129 -6.50 0.22 -35.31
CA TRP A 129 -6.88 -1.18 -35.36
C TRP A 129 -8.36 -1.36 -35.02
N VAL A 130 -8.87 -0.70 -33.98
CA VAL A 130 -10.29 -0.77 -33.60
C VAL A 130 -11.18 -0.25 -34.72
N VAL A 131 -10.88 0.91 -35.29
CA VAL A 131 -11.68 1.51 -36.36
C VAL A 131 -11.62 0.69 -37.66
N ALA A 132 -10.47 0.07 -37.96
CA ALA A 132 -10.26 -0.70 -39.19
C ALA A 132 -10.75 -2.15 -39.10
N GLU A 133 -10.51 -2.82 -37.96
CA GLU A 133 -10.66 -4.27 -37.78
C GLU A 133 -11.88 -4.66 -36.93
N THR A 134 -12.61 -3.70 -36.36
CA THR A 134 -13.86 -3.98 -35.64
C THR A 134 -15.08 -3.39 -36.36
N ASP A 135 -16.28 -3.89 -36.01
CA ASP A 135 -17.56 -3.38 -36.49
C ASP A 135 -17.91 -1.97 -35.95
N ALA A 136 -16.95 -1.19 -35.40
CA ALA A 136 -17.19 0.10 -34.75
C ALA A 136 -17.85 1.16 -35.65
N LEU A 137 -17.62 1.09 -36.96
CA LEU A 137 -18.26 1.94 -37.97
C LEU A 137 -19.42 1.24 -38.70
N GLU A 138 -19.76 0.02 -38.30
CA GLU A 138 -20.75 -0.82 -38.98
C GLU A 138 -21.95 -1.16 -38.11
N ARG A 139 -21.77 -1.19 -36.78
CA ARG A 139 -22.84 -1.45 -35.81
C ARG A 139 -22.77 -0.50 -34.62
N PHE A 140 -23.93 -0.06 -34.14
CA PHE A 140 -24.01 0.74 -32.93
C PHE A 140 -23.49 -0.06 -31.75
N ARG A 141 -22.87 0.65 -30.80
CA ARG A 141 -22.44 0.07 -29.53
C ARG A 141 -23.63 -0.56 -28.81
N GLU A 142 -23.39 -1.68 -28.11
CA GLU A 142 -24.45 -2.38 -27.36
C GLU A 142 -25.15 -1.47 -26.34
N GLN A 143 -24.43 -0.48 -25.81
CA GLN A 143 -24.92 0.45 -24.82
C GLN A 143 -25.76 1.60 -25.40
N THR A 144 -25.80 1.76 -26.72
CA THR A 144 -26.64 2.76 -27.38
C THR A 144 -28.10 2.30 -27.35
N SER A 145 -28.99 3.10 -26.75
CA SER A 145 -30.42 2.78 -26.66
C SER A 145 -31.08 2.70 -28.03
N GLU A 146 -32.09 1.83 -28.18
CA GLU A 146 -32.85 1.69 -29.44
C GLU A 146 -33.50 3.01 -29.88
N ILE A 147 -33.89 3.87 -28.93
CA ILE A 147 -34.43 5.21 -29.21
C ILE A 147 -33.36 6.08 -29.87
N ASN A 148 -32.13 6.10 -29.33
CA ASN A 148 -31.03 6.89 -29.88
C ASN A 148 -30.59 6.34 -31.25
N ARG A 149 -30.55 5.01 -31.43
CA ARG A 149 -30.29 4.37 -32.73
C ARG A 149 -31.28 4.83 -33.79
N ALA A 150 -32.58 4.73 -33.49
CA ALA A 150 -33.64 5.13 -34.39
C ALA A 150 -33.59 6.63 -34.73
N ARG A 151 -33.35 7.49 -33.72
CA ARG A 151 -33.19 8.94 -33.90
C ARG A 151 -32.04 9.27 -34.84
N MET A 152 -30.86 8.71 -34.60
CA MET A 152 -29.68 8.97 -35.43
C MET A 152 -29.86 8.48 -36.87
N ILE A 153 -30.41 7.27 -37.07
CA ILE A 153 -30.70 6.73 -38.40
C ILE A 153 -31.73 7.61 -39.13
N SER A 154 -32.82 7.99 -38.46
CA SER A 154 -33.84 8.85 -39.06
C SER A 154 -33.28 10.22 -39.45
N ALA A 155 -32.38 10.78 -38.64
CA ALA A 155 -31.73 12.05 -38.94
C ALA A 155 -30.74 11.92 -40.11
N ALA A 156 -29.98 10.82 -40.20
CA ALA A 156 -29.10 10.54 -41.33
C ALA A 156 -29.87 10.38 -42.64
N ARG A 157 -31.04 9.72 -42.61
CA ARG A 157 -31.97 9.64 -43.76
C ARG A 157 -32.41 11.01 -44.22
N LYS A 158 -32.94 11.82 -43.29
CA LYS A 158 -33.39 13.18 -43.58
C LYS A 158 -32.26 14.03 -44.14
N TRP A 159 -31.06 13.94 -43.56
CA TRP A 159 -29.89 14.66 -44.03
C TRP A 159 -29.54 14.28 -45.48
N LEU A 160 -29.58 12.98 -45.83
CA LEU A 160 -29.29 12.52 -47.19
C LEU A 160 -30.33 13.04 -48.19
N GLU A 161 -31.61 13.07 -47.80
CA GLU A 161 -32.71 13.59 -48.63
C GLU A 161 -32.61 15.11 -48.85
N THR A 162 -32.17 15.87 -47.83
CA THR A 162 -32.09 17.34 -47.91
C THR A 162 -30.79 17.89 -48.47
N SER A 163 -29.70 17.11 -48.43
CA SER A 163 -28.34 17.58 -48.73
C SER A 163 -27.75 17.03 -50.03
N ALA A 164 -28.54 16.32 -50.85
CA ALA A 164 -28.09 15.73 -52.12
C ALA A 164 -27.47 16.74 -53.11
N ASP A 165 -27.87 18.01 -53.05
CA ASP A 165 -27.34 19.10 -53.89
C ASP A 165 -26.17 19.87 -53.26
N ARG A 166 -25.74 19.54 -52.02
CA ARG A 166 -24.65 20.21 -51.28
C ARG A 166 -23.47 19.29 -50.95
N ALA A 167 -23.23 18.29 -51.80
CA ALA A 167 -22.17 17.30 -51.63
C ALA A 167 -20.74 17.90 -51.59
N ASP A 168 -20.55 19.13 -52.08
CA ASP A 168 -19.23 19.79 -52.19
C ASP A 168 -18.63 20.26 -50.85
N GLN A 169 -19.38 20.30 -49.74
CA GLN A 169 -18.84 20.71 -48.43
C GLN A 169 -18.01 19.62 -47.72
N PHE A 170 -18.12 18.37 -48.15
CA PHE A 170 -17.35 17.25 -47.62
C PHE A 170 -16.91 16.40 -48.82
N GLY A 171 -15.77 16.73 -49.43
CA GLY A 171 -15.25 16.14 -50.68
C GLY A 171 -15.13 14.61 -50.74
N GLU A 172 -15.47 13.90 -49.67
CA GLU A 172 -15.47 12.45 -49.55
C GLU A 172 -16.88 11.81 -49.44
N ILE A 173 -17.99 12.57 -49.36
CA ILE A 173 -19.35 11.96 -49.25
C ILE A 173 -19.65 11.05 -50.46
N ASP A 174 -19.17 11.43 -51.64
CA ASP A 174 -19.35 10.61 -52.85
C ASP A 174 -18.70 9.23 -52.71
N GLU A 175 -17.63 9.09 -51.91
CA GLU A 175 -17.03 7.78 -51.59
C GLU A 175 -17.96 6.91 -50.74
N LEU A 176 -18.66 7.50 -49.74
CA LEU A 176 -19.63 6.76 -48.95
C LEU A 176 -20.83 6.35 -49.79
N LEU A 177 -21.35 7.25 -50.63
CA LEU A 177 -22.47 6.95 -51.52
C LEU A 177 -22.10 5.93 -52.60
N THR A 178 -20.85 5.93 -53.06
CA THR A 178 -20.32 4.90 -53.97
C THR A 178 -20.21 3.56 -53.26
N LYS A 179 -19.74 3.55 -52.00
CA LYS A 179 -19.60 2.32 -51.19
C LYS A 179 -20.94 1.64 -50.89
N PHE A 180 -21.99 2.40 -50.55
CA PHE A 180 -23.31 1.85 -50.22
C PHE A 180 -24.28 1.78 -51.41
N GLY A 181 -23.92 2.38 -52.54
CA GLY A 181 -24.76 2.54 -53.72
C GLY A 181 -25.63 3.79 -53.63
N ARG A 182 -25.65 4.59 -54.70
CA ARG A 182 -26.31 5.92 -54.75
C ARG A 182 -27.83 5.89 -54.58
N ASP A 183 -28.47 4.72 -54.72
CA ASP A 183 -29.91 4.54 -54.55
C ASP A 183 -30.23 4.06 -53.13
N SER A 184 -30.48 5.02 -52.22
CA SER A 184 -30.77 4.77 -50.81
C SER A 184 -32.08 4.04 -50.56
N SER A 185 -32.99 3.99 -51.55
CA SER A 185 -34.25 3.24 -51.47
C SER A 185 -34.03 1.72 -51.37
N LYS A 186 -32.87 1.23 -51.82
CA LYS A 186 -32.48 -0.19 -51.78
C LYS A 186 -31.68 -0.56 -50.53
N TRP A 187 -31.43 0.37 -49.62
CA TRP A 187 -30.59 0.14 -48.45
C TRP A 187 -31.33 -0.67 -47.38
N THR A 188 -30.65 -1.71 -46.88
CA THR A 188 -31.14 -2.47 -45.72
C THR A 188 -31.01 -1.66 -44.42
N ILE A 189 -31.64 -2.12 -43.34
CA ILE A 189 -31.46 -1.52 -42.00
C ILE A 189 -29.97 -1.47 -41.62
N ARG A 190 -29.23 -2.53 -41.96
CA ARG A 190 -27.78 -2.65 -41.70
C ARG A 190 -26.96 -1.64 -42.51
N ASN A 191 -27.36 -1.38 -43.77
CA ASN A 191 -26.72 -0.35 -44.59
C ASN A 191 -26.96 1.04 -44.01
N TRP A 192 -28.18 1.30 -43.52
CA TRP A 192 -28.52 2.58 -42.86
C TRP A 192 -27.75 2.78 -41.55
N GLU A 193 -27.58 1.72 -40.76
CA GLU A 193 -26.77 1.73 -39.55
C GLU A 193 -25.31 2.07 -39.86
N ALA A 194 -24.67 1.31 -40.76
CA ALA A 194 -23.28 1.53 -41.16
C ALA A 194 -23.07 2.91 -41.82
N PHE A 195 -24.01 3.37 -42.64
CA PHE A 195 -23.96 4.72 -43.22
C PHE A 195 -24.01 5.80 -42.14
N THR A 196 -24.93 5.67 -41.17
CA THR A 196 -25.09 6.64 -40.07
C THR A 196 -23.80 6.74 -39.24
N LEU A 197 -23.21 5.61 -38.88
CA LEU A 197 -21.98 5.57 -38.09
C LEU A 197 -20.78 6.14 -38.83
N ARG A 198 -20.62 5.81 -40.13
CA ARG A 198 -19.55 6.37 -40.96
C ARG A 198 -19.73 7.88 -41.19
N LEU A 199 -20.98 8.35 -41.31
CA LEU A 199 -21.29 9.78 -41.40
C LEU A 199 -20.95 10.50 -40.09
N LEU A 200 -21.39 9.97 -38.94
CA LEU A 200 -21.07 10.53 -37.62
C LEU A 200 -19.57 10.57 -37.34
N TRP A 201 -18.85 9.49 -37.65
CA TRP A 201 -17.39 9.42 -37.52
C TRP A 201 -16.71 10.54 -38.31
N ARG A 202 -17.10 10.73 -39.58
CA ARG A 202 -16.52 11.79 -40.42
C ARG A 202 -16.86 13.19 -39.94
N ILE A 203 -18.08 13.41 -39.47
CA ILE A 203 -18.47 14.71 -38.91
C ILE A 203 -17.62 15.02 -37.67
N CYS A 204 -17.42 14.06 -36.78
CA CYS A 204 -16.55 14.24 -35.61
C CYS A 204 -15.09 14.48 -36.02
N LEU A 205 -14.57 13.72 -36.99
CA LEU A 205 -13.20 13.86 -37.48
C LEU A 205 -12.96 15.25 -38.11
N ASN A 206 -13.92 15.78 -38.84
CA ASN A 206 -13.83 17.11 -39.45
C ASN A 206 -14.09 18.24 -38.44
N GLY A 207 -14.96 18.00 -37.46
CA GLY A 207 -15.34 18.99 -36.44
C GLY A 207 -14.22 19.36 -35.47
N VAL A 208 -13.41 18.37 -35.05
CA VAL A 208 -12.30 18.58 -34.10
C VAL A 208 -11.15 19.43 -34.68
N GLY A 209 -11.07 19.58 -36.01
CA GLY A 209 -10.07 20.41 -36.69
C GLY A 209 -8.64 19.84 -36.67
N ASP A 210 -7.73 20.46 -37.44
CA ASP A 210 -6.30 20.13 -37.51
C ASP A 210 -5.45 20.97 -36.54
N GLU A 211 -5.89 21.10 -35.29
CA GLU A 211 -5.00 21.72 -34.30
C GLU A 211 -3.82 20.77 -34.01
N PRO A 212 -2.57 21.26 -34.03
CA PRO A 212 -1.43 20.44 -33.71
C PRO A 212 -1.58 19.96 -32.27
N ALA A 213 -1.70 18.64 -32.09
CA ALA A 213 -1.57 18.06 -30.77
C ALA A 213 -0.28 18.61 -30.16
N VAL A 214 -0.35 19.16 -28.94
CA VAL A 214 0.86 19.54 -28.22
C VAL A 214 1.69 18.28 -28.09
N THR A 215 2.74 18.14 -28.91
CA THR A 215 3.69 17.05 -28.82
C THR A 215 4.45 17.27 -27.52
N ARG A 216 3.88 16.79 -26.41
CA ARG A 216 4.65 16.59 -25.19
C ARG A 216 5.64 15.48 -25.53
N ARG A 217 6.84 15.88 -25.96
CA ARG A 217 7.99 14.98 -25.93
C ARG A 217 8.04 14.46 -24.50
N SER A 218 7.82 13.17 -24.31
CA SER A 218 8.12 12.51 -23.05
C SER A 218 9.63 12.64 -22.88
N THR A 219 10.07 13.65 -22.13
CA THR A 219 11.47 13.77 -21.75
C THR A 219 11.71 12.71 -20.70
N SER A 220 12.10 11.52 -21.15
CA SER A 220 12.62 10.52 -20.24
C SER A 220 13.82 11.11 -19.51
N VAL A 221 13.72 11.21 -18.19
CA VAL A 221 14.83 11.72 -17.36
C VAL A 221 15.93 10.67 -17.28
N ARG A 222 15.60 9.37 -17.29
CA ARG A 222 16.60 8.30 -17.35
C ARG A 222 17.00 8.02 -18.81
N PRO A 223 18.30 8.02 -19.15
CA PRO A 223 18.80 7.62 -20.48
C PRO A 223 18.39 6.18 -20.87
N ARG A 224 18.16 5.32 -19.88
CA ARG A 224 17.59 3.99 -20.07
C ARG A 224 16.28 4.01 -20.84
N ASP A 225 15.31 4.84 -20.45
CA ASP A 225 13.96 4.67 -21.03
C ASP A 225 13.94 5.14 -22.49
N LEU A 226 14.82 6.08 -22.86
CA LEU A 226 15.10 6.40 -24.25
C LEU A 226 15.56 5.16 -25.03
N LEU A 227 16.53 4.40 -24.49
CA LEU A 227 17.02 3.19 -25.13
C LEU A 227 15.97 2.08 -25.19
N LEU A 228 15.16 1.92 -24.13
CA LEU A 228 14.06 0.97 -24.10
C LEU A 228 13.01 1.31 -25.16
N HIS A 229 12.62 2.59 -25.27
CA HIS A 229 11.66 3.03 -26.28
C HIS A 229 12.18 2.86 -27.71
N THR A 230 13.46 3.09 -27.95
CA THR A 230 14.05 2.99 -29.30
C THR A 230 14.38 1.54 -29.70
N THR A 231 14.84 0.70 -28.77
CA THR A 231 15.36 -0.65 -29.09
C THR A 231 14.47 -1.80 -28.64
N GLY A 232 13.55 -1.56 -27.70
CA GLY A 232 12.72 -2.60 -27.07
C GLY A 232 13.45 -3.48 -26.03
N GLU A 233 14.75 -3.27 -25.81
CA GLU A 233 15.54 -3.99 -24.80
C GLU A 233 15.73 -3.15 -23.53
N ASP A 234 15.51 -3.79 -22.39
CA ASP A 234 15.60 -3.14 -21.08
C ASP A 234 16.92 -3.47 -20.37
N VAL A 235 17.79 -2.47 -20.22
CA VAL A 235 19.08 -2.62 -19.52
C VAL A 235 18.93 -2.86 -18.02
N ASP A 236 17.84 -2.42 -17.40
CA ASP A 236 17.61 -2.65 -15.96
C ASP A 236 17.44 -4.15 -15.67
N ARG A 237 16.94 -4.95 -16.64
CA ARG A 237 16.80 -6.41 -16.47
C ARG A 237 18.13 -7.08 -16.07
N ASP A 238 19.20 -6.71 -16.75
CA ASP A 238 20.53 -7.30 -16.53
C ASP A 238 21.18 -6.72 -15.27
N VAL A 239 21.09 -5.41 -15.09
CA VAL A 239 21.62 -4.68 -13.92
C VAL A 239 20.96 -5.17 -12.63
N HIS A 240 19.63 -5.19 -12.57
CA HIS A 240 18.86 -5.63 -11.41
C HIS A 240 19.12 -7.10 -11.09
N GLY A 241 19.29 -7.96 -12.10
CA GLY A 241 19.64 -9.37 -11.89
C GLY A 241 20.95 -9.56 -11.10
N LEU A 242 21.95 -8.69 -11.29
CA LEU A 242 23.17 -8.68 -10.49
C LEU A 242 22.96 -8.02 -9.13
N LEU A 243 22.35 -6.83 -9.10
CA LEU A 243 22.13 -6.07 -7.86
C LEU A 243 21.30 -6.85 -6.84
N ILE A 244 20.23 -7.53 -7.25
CA ILE A 244 19.39 -8.36 -6.37
C ILE A 244 20.23 -9.42 -5.64
N ARG A 245 21.13 -10.10 -6.35
CA ARG A 245 22.01 -11.12 -5.76
C ARG A 245 22.97 -10.49 -4.75
N PHE A 246 23.60 -9.38 -5.10
CA PHE A 246 24.52 -8.71 -4.20
C PHE A 246 23.82 -8.12 -2.97
N CYS A 247 22.69 -7.42 -3.16
CA CYS A 247 21.90 -6.86 -2.07
C CYS A 247 21.38 -7.95 -1.13
N SER A 248 21.01 -9.13 -1.65
CA SER A 248 20.58 -10.26 -0.80
C SER A 248 21.67 -10.71 0.17
N ALA A 249 22.94 -10.71 -0.27
CA ALA A 249 24.09 -11.04 0.58
C ALA A 249 24.47 -9.87 1.51
N TYR A 250 24.36 -8.63 1.02
CA TYR A 250 24.70 -7.43 1.78
C TYR A 250 23.73 -7.18 2.94
N LEU A 251 22.43 -7.41 2.73
CA LEU A 251 21.40 -7.17 3.74
C LEU A 251 21.19 -8.34 4.71
N ASP A 252 21.92 -9.46 4.55
CA ASP A 252 21.80 -10.64 5.41
C ASP A 252 21.98 -10.26 6.89
N GLN A 253 21.01 -10.67 7.72
CA GLN A 253 21.00 -10.44 9.16
C GLN A 253 21.57 -11.64 9.94
N GLY A 254 22.47 -12.41 9.33
CA GLY A 254 23.11 -13.59 9.91
C GLY A 254 22.35 -14.90 9.69
N TYR A 255 21.51 -14.97 8.65
CA TYR A 255 20.80 -16.19 8.26
C TYR A 255 21.64 -17.10 7.38
N SER A 256 22.59 -16.51 6.66
CA SER A 256 23.50 -17.19 5.74
C SER A 256 24.80 -17.58 6.45
N ASP A 257 25.29 -18.80 6.19
CA ASP A 257 26.58 -19.24 6.74
C ASP A 257 27.76 -18.53 6.06
N TRP A 258 27.56 -18.05 4.84
CA TRP A 258 28.53 -17.29 4.06
C TRP A 258 28.20 -15.81 4.20
N VAL A 259 29.10 -15.08 4.84
CA VAL A 259 29.00 -13.64 5.03
C VAL A 259 29.68 -12.95 3.86
N LEU A 260 29.05 -11.88 3.35
CA LEU A 260 29.67 -11.04 2.34
C LEU A 260 30.97 -10.42 2.89
N PRO A 261 32.14 -10.67 2.28
CA PRO A 261 33.39 -10.07 2.73
C PRO A 261 33.29 -8.54 2.70
N ASN A 262 33.90 -7.88 3.69
CA ASN A 262 33.98 -6.41 3.75
C ASN A 262 32.62 -5.70 3.77
N ARG A 263 31.53 -6.37 4.15
CA ARG A 263 30.21 -5.75 4.32
C ARG A 263 30.25 -4.47 5.18
N ASP A 264 31.04 -4.49 6.24
CA ASP A 264 31.09 -3.43 7.26
C ASP A 264 31.86 -2.18 6.81
N VAL A 265 32.52 -2.18 5.64
CA VAL A 265 33.16 -0.96 5.11
C VAL A 265 32.22 -0.08 4.27
N GLY A 266 31.12 -0.65 3.76
CA GLY A 266 30.15 0.07 2.93
C GLY A 266 29.72 -0.72 1.70
N PHE A 267 28.57 -0.36 1.11
CA PHE A 267 28.01 -1.06 -0.05
C PHE A 267 28.93 -0.97 -1.27
N PHE A 268 29.43 0.24 -1.55
CA PHE A 268 30.27 0.52 -2.71
C PHE A 268 31.63 -0.19 -2.62
N GLU A 269 32.30 -0.06 -1.48
CA GLU A 269 33.62 -0.62 -1.22
C GLU A 269 33.57 -2.15 -1.24
N ALA A 270 32.54 -2.76 -0.64
CA ALA A 270 32.34 -4.20 -0.69
C ALA A 270 32.12 -4.70 -2.13
N PHE A 271 31.38 -3.95 -2.96
CA PHE A 271 31.15 -4.30 -4.36
C PHE A 271 32.42 -4.17 -5.19
N VAL A 272 33.14 -3.05 -5.06
CA VAL A 272 34.43 -2.80 -5.75
C VAL A 272 35.44 -3.89 -5.41
N GLU A 273 35.56 -4.27 -4.13
CA GLU A 273 36.49 -5.30 -3.71
C GLU A 273 36.18 -6.64 -4.39
N LEU A 274 34.90 -7.03 -4.39
CA LEU A 274 34.47 -8.33 -4.89
C LEU A 274 34.52 -8.45 -6.42
N TYR A 275 34.18 -7.37 -7.14
CA TYR A 275 34.02 -7.38 -8.61
C TYR A 275 35.19 -6.75 -9.37
N SER A 276 36.22 -6.22 -8.69
CA SER A 276 37.42 -5.68 -9.36
C SER A 276 38.27 -6.73 -10.07
N THR A 277 38.06 -8.02 -9.80
CA THR A 277 38.76 -9.13 -10.49
C THR A 277 37.85 -9.85 -11.49
N SER A 278 38.33 -10.05 -12.72
CA SER A 278 37.60 -10.81 -13.74
C SER A 278 37.56 -12.31 -13.39
N ALA A 279 36.37 -12.90 -13.43
CA ALA A 279 36.17 -14.35 -13.26
C ALA A 279 35.83 -15.05 -14.59
N PRO A 280 36.17 -16.33 -14.76
CA PRO A 280 35.73 -17.10 -15.93
C PRO A 280 34.21 -17.25 -15.93
N GLY A 281 33.57 -17.06 -17.09
CA GLY A 281 32.12 -17.22 -17.24
C GLY A 281 31.29 -15.99 -16.86
N ILE A 282 31.92 -14.81 -16.74
CA ILE A 282 31.20 -13.55 -16.57
C ILE A 282 30.38 -13.20 -17.82
N ASP A 283 29.20 -12.62 -17.62
CA ASP A 283 28.32 -12.19 -18.72
C ASP A 283 28.99 -11.16 -19.62
N ARG A 284 28.65 -11.17 -20.91
CA ARG A 284 29.33 -10.33 -21.93
C ARG A 284 29.22 -8.83 -21.63
N TRP A 285 28.10 -8.38 -21.07
CA TRP A 285 27.88 -6.98 -20.73
C TRP A 285 28.72 -6.51 -19.52
N LEU A 286 29.16 -7.44 -18.66
CA LEU A 286 29.98 -7.16 -17.48
C LEU A 286 31.49 -7.18 -17.76
N GLN A 287 31.94 -7.56 -18.96
CA GLN A 287 33.36 -7.80 -19.25
C GLN A 287 34.29 -6.61 -18.96
N LEU A 288 33.77 -5.38 -19.05
CA LEU A 288 34.53 -4.16 -18.82
C LEU A 288 34.41 -3.62 -17.39
N VAL A 289 33.44 -4.11 -16.61
CA VAL A 289 33.18 -3.65 -15.24
C VAL A 289 34.38 -3.88 -14.32
N PRO A 290 35.03 -5.07 -14.27
CA PRO A 290 36.18 -5.28 -13.39
C PRO A 290 37.33 -4.29 -13.63
N ARG A 291 37.54 -3.88 -14.88
CA ARG A 291 38.61 -2.92 -15.24
C ARG A 291 38.32 -1.53 -14.68
N GLU A 292 37.07 -1.07 -14.75
CA GLU A 292 36.69 0.22 -14.17
C GLU A 292 36.75 0.17 -12.64
N LEU A 293 36.19 -0.86 -12.01
CA LEU A 293 36.24 -1.02 -10.55
C LEU A 293 37.69 -1.07 -10.03
N ALA A 294 38.60 -1.73 -10.75
CA ALA A 294 40.03 -1.71 -10.43
C ALA A 294 40.70 -0.33 -10.63
N ALA A 295 40.16 0.52 -11.51
CA ALA A 295 40.63 1.90 -11.65
C ALA A 295 40.13 2.77 -10.49
N LEU A 296 38.84 2.72 -10.19
CA LEU A 296 38.22 3.42 -9.05
C LEU A 296 38.93 3.07 -7.74
N LYS A 297 39.23 1.78 -7.52
CA LYS A 297 40.00 1.31 -6.35
C LYS A 297 41.41 1.88 -6.27
N ARG A 298 42.12 2.01 -7.41
CA ARG A 298 43.49 2.56 -7.43
C ARG A 298 43.51 4.08 -7.23
N GLU A 299 42.49 4.76 -7.71
CA GLU A 299 42.33 6.21 -7.61
C GLU A 299 41.77 6.64 -6.24
N GLY A 300 41.18 5.71 -5.48
CA GLY A 300 40.59 6.01 -4.17
C GLY A 300 39.28 6.80 -4.26
N VAL A 301 38.54 6.62 -5.35
CA VAL A 301 37.29 7.33 -5.65
C VAL A 301 36.21 6.93 -4.66
N THR A 302 35.51 7.91 -4.08
CA THR A 302 34.39 7.68 -3.16
C THR A 302 33.10 7.32 -3.92
N ALA A 303 32.07 6.85 -3.20
CA ALA A 303 30.78 6.57 -3.80
C ALA A 303 30.15 7.85 -4.41
N GLU A 304 30.23 8.98 -3.70
CA GLU A 304 29.71 10.29 -4.13
C GLU A 304 30.41 10.77 -5.42
N GLU A 305 31.74 10.67 -5.46
CA GLU A 305 32.52 11.04 -6.64
C GLU A 305 32.18 10.11 -7.84
N SER A 306 32.00 8.81 -7.59
CA SER A 306 31.57 7.85 -8.61
C SER A 306 30.16 8.16 -9.15
N VAL A 307 29.24 8.61 -8.30
CA VAL A 307 27.90 9.08 -8.72
C VAL A 307 28.06 10.30 -9.62
N LEU A 308 28.80 11.33 -9.18
CA LEU A 308 28.98 12.55 -9.97
C LEU A 308 29.62 12.27 -11.33
N ARG A 309 30.68 11.44 -11.39
CA ARG A 309 31.30 11.00 -12.64
C ARG A 309 30.27 10.34 -13.56
N SER A 310 29.42 9.46 -13.02
CA SER A 310 28.39 8.78 -13.79
C SER A 310 27.31 9.74 -14.30
N LEU A 311 26.87 10.72 -13.50
CA LEU A 311 25.90 11.74 -13.91
C LEU A 311 26.43 12.58 -15.08
N VAL A 312 27.70 12.98 -15.02
CA VAL A 312 28.38 13.74 -16.09
C VAL A 312 28.50 12.90 -17.36
N GLU A 313 28.93 11.64 -17.25
CA GLU A 313 29.05 10.74 -18.42
C GLU A 313 27.71 10.40 -19.07
N LEU A 314 26.64 10.31 -18.28
CA LEU A 314 25.27 10.12 -18.76
C LEU A 314 24.65 11.40 -19.35
N GLY A 315 25.29 12.56 -19.18
CA GLY A 315 24.81 13.85 -19.68
C GLY A 315 23.61 14.40 -18.91
N ILE A 316 23.47 14.08 -17.62
CA ILE A 316 22.36 14.55 -16.79
C ILE A 316 22.62 15.99 -16.34
N ALA A 317 21.75 16.91 -16.76
CA ALA A 317 21.81 18.31 -16.35
C ALA A 317 21.55 18.49 -14.85
N GLU A 318 22.16 19.51 -14.23
CA GLU A 318 22.06 19.76 -12.78
C GLU A 318 20.61 19.83 -12.29
N GLU A 319 19.75 20.53 -13.03
CA GLU A 319 18.32 20.71 -12.78
C GLU A 319 17.53 19.39 -12.79
N GLN A 320 18.05 18.34 -13.42
CA GLN A 320 17.39 17.04 -13.57
C GLN A 320 17.94 15.97 -12.61
N ARG A 321 19.01 16.28 -11.86
CA ARG A 321 19.71 15.29 -11.01
C ARG A 321 18.82 14.73 -9.92
N GLU A 322 18.00 15.56 -9.26
CA GLU A 322 17.09 15.11 -8.20
C GLU A 322 16.08 14.08 -8.72
N GLU A 323 15.41 14.39 -9.82
CA GLU A 323 14.43 13.49 -10.45
C GLU A 323 15.10 12.22 -10.97
N PHE A 324 16.27 12.34 -11.61
CA PHE A 324 17.04 11.21 -12.12
C PHE A 324 17.45 10.23 -11.00
N ILE A 325 18.01 10.75 -9.90
CA ILE A 325 18.43 9.95 -8.74
C ILE A 325 17.22 9.28 -8.11
N THR A 326 16.11 10.02 -7.96
CA THR A 326 14.86 9.50 -7.42
C THR A 326 14.33 8.33 -8.25
N GLN A 327 14.20 8.51 -9.57
CA GLN A 327 13.73 7.44 -10.47
C GLN A 327 14.70 6.24 -10.49
N THR A 328 16.01 6.48 -10.37
CA THR A 328 17.03 5.41 -10.34
C THR A 328 16.94 4.58 -9.06
N LEU A 329 16.80 5.21 -7.89
CA LEU A 329 16.64 4.50 -6.62
C LEU A 329 15.29 3.78 -6.52
N LEU A 330 14.24 4.30 -7.16
CA LEU A 330 12.93 3.64 -7.23
C LEU A 330 12.87 2.49 -8.23
N SER A 331 13.81 2.39 -9.17
CA SER A 331 13.79 1.37 -10.22
C SER A 331 13.96 -0.05 -9.66
N LEU A 332 14.76 -0.21 -8.60
CA LEU A 332 14.95 -1.49 -7.90
C LEU A 332 14.09 -1.53 -6.62
N GLY A 333 12.78 -1.63 -6.83
CA GLY A 333 11.76 -1.58 -5.77
C GLY A 333 12.06 -2.47 -4.56
N GLY A 334 12.00 -1.88 -3.36
CA GLY A 334 12.20 -2.56 -2.07
C GLY A 334 13.64 -2.58 -1.56
N TRP A 335 14.64 -2.80 -2.43
CA TRP A 335 16.04 -2.95 -2.01
C TRP A 335 16.66 -1.66 -1.50
N ALA A 336 16.48 -0.55 -2.22
CA ALA A 336 16.94 0.77 -1.80
C ALA A 336 16.30 1.17 -0.44
N GLY A 337 15.01 0.89 -0.27
CA GLY A 337 14.29 1.13 0.99
C GLY A 337 14.85 0.32 2.17
N MET A 338 15.16 -0.96 1.97
CA MET A 338 15.79 -1.79 3.01
C MET A 338 17.20 -1.29 3.39
N ILE A 339 17.99 -0.85 2.41
CA ILE A 339 19.31 -0.25 2.65
C ILE A 339 19.15 1.04 3.47
N TRP A 340 18.29 1.96 3.03
CA TRP A 340 18.00 3.20 3.76
C TRP A 340 17.62 2.95 5.22
N GLN A 341 16.76 1.95 5.48
CA GLN A 341 16.35 1.57 6.81
C GLN A 341 17.49 1.03 7.68
N LEU A 342 18.32 0.14 7.12
CA LEU A 342 19.41 -0.50 7.85
C LEU A 342 20.56 0.47 8.16
N GLU A 343 20.80 1.47 7.30
CA GLU A 343 21.82 2.49 7.53
C GLU A 343 21.34 3.62 8.47
N SER A 344 20.05 3.96 8.44
CA SER A 344 19.45 5.01 9.28
C SER A 344 19.27 4.57 10.74
N GLY A 345 19.41 3.27 11.03
CA GLY A 345 19.56 2.76 12.39
C GLY A 345 18.25 2.48 13.14
N ILE A 346 17.34 1.72 12.54
CA ILE A 346 16.14 1.23 13.26
C ILE A 346 16.56 0.32 14.44
N ASP A 347 15.95 0.49 15.61
CA ASP A 347 16.40 -0.13 16.87
C ASP A 347 16.30 -1.66 16.95
N TRP A 348 15.57 -2.30 16.05
CA TRP A 348 15.33 -3.76 16.09
C TRP A 348 16.22 -4.61 15.17
N VAL A 349 17.14 -4.02 14.40
CA VAL A 349 17.98 -4.77 13.46
C VAL A 349 19.21 -5.37 14.14
N VAL A 350 19.54 -6.62 13.82
CA VAL A 350 20.66 -7.37 14.44
C VAL A 350 22.00 -6.85 13.93
N HIS A 351 22.11 -6.68 12.61
CA HIS A 351 23.32 -6.23 11.93
C HIS A 351 23.03 -4.97 11.10
N ARG A 352 23.35 -3.82 11.69
CA ARG A 352 23.33 -2.52 10.98
C ARG A 352 24.32 -2.53 9.81
N ILE A 353 24.15 -1.59 8.88
CA ILE A 353 25.10 -1.31 7.79
C ILE A 353 25.67 0.11 7.96
N PRO A 354 26.84 0.42 7.38
CA PRO A 354 27.44 1.76 7.43
C PRO A 354 26.54 2.82 6.79
N LYS A 355 26.60 4.06 7.31
CA LYS A 355 25.97 5.22 6.67
C LYS A 355 26.61 5.48 5.29
N GLY A 356 25.81 5.90 4.32
CA GLY A 356 26.27 6.12 2.94
C GLY A 356 26.17 4.87 2.07
N SER A 357 25.61 3.77 2.60
CA SER A 357 25.37 2.54 1.83
C SER A 357 24.32 2.74 0.75
N LEU A 358 23.32 3.62 0.94
CA LEU A 358 22.36 3.98 -0.11
C LEU A 358 23.03 4.73 -1.26
N THR A 359 23.90 5.69 -0.96
CA THR A 359 24.76 6.34 -1.96
C THR A 359 25.64 5.32 -2.67
N GLY A 360 26.18 4.36 -1.92
CA GLY A 360 26.97 3.27 -2.50
C GLY A 360 26.17 2.36 -3.44
N LEU A 361 24.91 2.06 -3.12
CA LEU A 361 24.01 1.35 -4.04
C LEU A 361 23.82 2.14 -5.34
N LEU A 362 23.52 3.44 -5.24
CA LEU A 362 23.37 4.31 -6.41
C LEU A 362 24.64 4.32 -7.27
N ALA A 363 25.81 4.48 -6.66
CA ALA A 363 27.10 4.47 -7.35
C ALA A 363 27.30 3.17 -8.15
N VAL A 364 27.09 2.01 -7.52
CA VAL A 364 27.20 0.71 -8.18
C VAL A 364 26.17 0.57 -9.29
N GLN A 365 24.92 0.95 -9.04
CA GLN A 365 23.85 0.87 -10.02
C GLN A 365 24.18 1.70 -11.27
N LEU A 366 24.64 2.94 -11.11
CA LEU A 366 25.01 3.81 -12.23
C LEU A 366 26.21 3.26 -13.03
N ILE A 367 27.22 2.68 -12.36
CA ILE A 367 28.32 1.98 -13.05
C ILE A 367 27.77 0.86 -13.93
N LEU A 368 26.93 0.00 -13.36
CA LEU A 368 26.36 -1.14 -14.08
C LEU A 368 25.47 -0.70 -15.24
N GLU A 369 24.66 0.34 -15.05
CA GLU A 369 23.81 0.94 -16.09
C GLU A 369 24.65 1.47 -17.25
N ARG A 370 25.71 2.24 -16.99
CA ARG A 370 26.61 2.76 -18.04
C ARG A 370 27.21 1.62 -18.89
N HIS A 371 27.65 0.53 -18.26
CA HIS A 371 28.18 -0.63 -18.99
C HIS A 371 27.12 -1.40 -19.76
N ALA A 372 25.93 -1.58 -19.18
CA ALA A 372 24.81 -2.22 -19.86
C ALA A 372 24.37 -1.42 -21.10
N MET A 373 24.27 -0.09 -20.99
CA MET A 373 23.98 0.80 -22.12
C MET A 373 25.06 0.74 -23.19
N CYS A 374 26.34 0.73 -22.80
CA CYS A 374 27.45 0.56 -23.73
C CYS A 374 27.39 -0.79 -24.47
N HIS A 375 27.03 -1.85 -23.76
CA HIS A 375 26.85 -3.18 -24.36
C HIS A 375 25.70 -3.18 -25.38
N LEU A 376 24.56 -2.61 -25.00
CA LEU A 376 23.41 -2.48 -25.88
C LEU A 376 23.73 -1.63 -27.12
N GLY A 377 24.43 -0.50 -26.94
CA GLY A 377 24.86 0.36 -28.05
C GLY A 377 25.78 -0.34 -29.05
N ARG A 378 26.70 -1.18 -28.56
CA ARG A 378 27.54 -2.03 -29.44
C ARG A 378 26.71 -3.06 -30.21
N GLN A 379 25.68 -3.63 -29.60
CA GLN A 379 24.84 -4.65 -30.24
C GLN A 379 23.86 -4.05 -31.25
N GLN A 380 23.17 -2.96 -30.88
CA GLN A 380 22.07 -2.39 -31.65
C GLN A 380 22.53 -1.33 -32.65
N PHE A 381 23.52 -0.51 -32.29
CA PHE A 381 23.97 0.63 -33.09
C PHE A 381 25.39 0.43 -33.67
N GLY A 382 26.13 -0.60 -33.24
CA GLY A 382 27.50 -0.87 -33.71
C GLY A 382 28.54 0.17 -33.25
N VAL A 383 28.20 1.02 -32.28
CA VAL A 383 29.07 2.08 -31.74
C VAL A 383 29.85 1.63 -30.51
N GLY A 384 30.95 2.32 -30.19
CA GLY A 384 31.78 2.05 -29.02
C GLY A 384 31.12 2.41 -27.68
N CYS A 385 31.89 2.42 -26.59
CA CYS A 385 31.42 2.81 -25.24
C CYS A 385 31.26 4.34 -25.07
N ASN A 386 30.71 5.05 -26.06
CA ASN A 386 30.43 6.48 -25.94
C ASN A 386 28.93 6.69 -25.70
N LEU A 387 28.57 6.94 -24.44
CA LEU A 387 27.17 7.10 -24.04
C LEU A 387 26.48 8.27 -24.74
N HIS A 388 27.16 9.41 -24.90
CA HIS A 388 26.60 10.56 -25.61
C HIS A 388 26.28 10.24 -27.08
N GLU A 389 27.14 9.48 -27.76
CA GLU A 389 26.90 9.01 -29.13
C GLU A 389 25.72 8.03 -29.18
N ILE A 390 25.68 7.05 -28.27
CA ILE A 390 24.59 6.07 -28.15
C ILE A 390 23.24 6.78 -27.94
N LEU A 391 23.18 7.72 -27.01
CA LEU A 391 21.95 8.46 -26.68
C LEU A 391 21.54 9.41 -27.80
N SER A 392 22.49 10.04 -28.49
CA SER A 392 22.22 10.86 -29.67
C SER A 392 21.60 10.02 -30.81
N ILE A 393 22.17 8.85 -31.10
CA ILE A 393 21.64 7.92 -32.11
C ILE A 393 20.24 7.43 -31.67
N ALA A 394 20.09 7.03 -30.42
CA ALA A 394 18.80 6.57 -29.89
C ALA A 394 17.73 7.66 -29.96
N GLY A 395 18.08 8.92 -29.69
CA GLY A 395 17.21 10.08 -29.82
C GLY A 395 16.80 10.40 -31.26
N GLN A 396 17.69 10.16 -32.24
CA GLN A 396 17.36 10.31 -33.66
C GLN A 396 16.45 9.19 -34.18
N HIS A 397 16.58 7.98 -33.63
CA HIS A 397 15.74 6.84 -33.96
C HIS A 397 14.46 6.76 -33.13
N LEU A 398 14.32 7.61 -32.11
CA LEU A 398 13.08 7.74 -31.37
C LEU A 398 12.02 8.16 -32.37
N ALA A 399 11.08 7.26 -32.67
CA ALA A 399 9.98 7.55 -33.57
C ALA A 399 9.35 8.87 -33.12
N GLU A 400 9.31 9.87 -34.01
CA GLU A 400 8.59 11.10 -33.69
C GLU A 400 7.17 10.69 -33.29
N PRO A 401 6.69 11.08 -32.10
CA PRO A 401 5.30 10.88 -31.76
C PRO A 401 4.49 11.56 -32.85
N VAL A 402 3.80 10.78 -33.68
CA VAL A 402 2.86 11.34 -34.64
C VAL A 402 1.81 12.08 -33.78
N PRO A 403 1.59 13.38 -33.97
CA PRO A 403 0.63 14.12 -33.16
C PRO A 403 -0.77 13.56 -33.44
N LEU A 404 -1.33 12.84 -32.48
CA LEU A 404 -2.59 12.11 -32.61
C LEU A 404 -3.53 12.43 -31.45
N ASN A 405 -3.89 13.71 -31.36
CA ASN A 405 -5.04 14.11 -30.56
C ASN A 405 -6.35 14.02 -31.37
N ARG A 406 -6.30 14.38 -32.66
CA ARG A 406 -7.48 14.50 -33.54
C ARG A 406 -8.29 13.21 -33.68
N GLU A 407 -7.67 12.09 -34.09
CA GLU A 407 -8.39 10.81 -34.27
C GLU A 407 -8.98 10.30 -32.94
N ARG A 408 -8.24 10.48 -31.84
CA ARG A 408 -8.66 10.07 -30.50
C ARG A 408 -9.81 10.91 -29.97
N GLN A 409 -9.72 12.24 -30.05
CA GLN A 409 -10.78 13.17 -29.67
C GLN A 409 -12.03 12.92 -30.52
N ALA A 410 -11.88 12.79 -31.84
CA ALA A 410 -12.98 12.47 -32.73
C ALA A 410 -13.64 11.14 -32.36
N PHE A 411 -12.86 10.13 -31.96
CA PHE A 411 -13.39 8.81 -31.60
C PHE A 411 -14.10 8.81 -30.25
N LEU A 412 -13.59 9.60 -29.30
CA LEU A 412 -14.29 9.84 -28.03
C LEU A 412 -15.62 10.57 -28.26
N LEU A 413 -15.62 11.66 -29.02
CA LEU A 413 -16.83 12.40 -29.36
C LEU A 413 -17.81 11.55 -30.19
N PHE A 414 -17.32 10.71 -31.09
CA PHE A 414 -18.13 9.73 -31.81
C PHE A 414 -18.80 8.71 -30.88
N GLN A 415 -18.10 8.24 -29.84
CA GLN A 415 -18.70 7.37 -28.82
C GLN A 415 -19.74 8.13 -27.98
N VAL A 416 -19.46 9.37 -27.57
CA VAL A 416 -20.40 10.21 -26.81
C VAL A 416 -21.65 10.54 -27.62
N ALA A 417 -21.47 10.90 -28.89
CA ALA A 417 -22.55 11.14 -29.85
C ALA A 417 -23.52 9.95 -29.92
N GLN A 418 -22.97 8.73 -30.01
CA GLN A 418 -23.81 7.52 -30.02
C GLN A 418 -24.56 7.33 -28.71
N MET A 419 -23.96 7.63 -27.57
CA MET A 419 -24.57 7.42 -26.24
C MET A 419 -25.69 8.42 -25.98
N LEU A 420 -25.47 9.70 -26.29
CA LEU A 420 -26.46 10.77 -26.13
C LEU A 420 -27.43 10.89 -27.31
N GLY A 421 -27.18 10.19 -28.41
CA GLY A 421 -28.03 10.23 -29.60
C GLY A 421 -27.91 11.52 -30.41
N TRP A 422 -26.72 12.15 -30.39
CA TRP A 422 -26.43 13.33 -31.20
C TRP A 422 -26.54 12.98 -32.67
N THR A 423 -27.32 13.78 -33.40
CA THR A 423 -27.62 13.52 -34.80
C THR A 423 -26.59 14.19 -35.71
N PRO A 424 -26.40 13.66 -36.94
CA PRO A 424 -25.54 14.30 -37.93
C PRO A 424 -25.90 15.78 -38.17
N LEU A 425 -27.20 16.12 -38.19
CA LEU A 425 -27.68 17.48 -38.42
C LEU A 425 -27.30 18.44 -37.28
N GLU A 426 -27.39 18.01 -36.02
CA GLU A 426 -27.01 18.82 -34.87
C GLU A 426 -25.49 19.06 -34.84
N LEU A 427 -24.70 18.01 -35.09
CA LEU A 427 -23.24 18.13 -35.12
C LEU A 427 -22.72 19.03 -36.26
N LEU A 428 -23.42 19.06 -37.40
CA LEU A 428 -23.09 19.93 -38.53
C LEU A 428 -23.43 21.41 -38.27
N GLN A 429 -24.30 21.70 -37.31
CA GLN A 429 -24.67 23.06 -36.93
C GLN A 429 -23.73 23.67 -35.89
N LEU A 430 -22.82 22.88 -35.34
CA LEU A 430 -21.83 23.36 -34.39
C LEU A 430 -20.87 24.35 -35.04
N SER A 431 -20.64 25.48 -34.36
CA SER A 431 -19.55 26.39 -34.71
C SER A 431 -18.20 25.80 -34.33
N ALA A 432 -17.10 26.38 -34.84
CA ALA A 432 -15.75 25.99 -34.41
C ALA A 432 -15.54 26.20 -32.90
N ALA A 433 -16.21 27.17 -32.29
CA ALA A 433 -16.16 27.38 -30.84
C ALA A 433 -16.89 26.27 -30.06
N ASP A 434 -18.01 25.77 -30.58
CA ASP A 434 -18.74 24.65 -29.95
C ASP A 434 -17.94 23.35 -30.03
N TRP A 435 -17.33 23.07 -31.19
CA TRP A 435 -16.43 21.92 -31.33
C TRP A 435 -15.23 21.99 -30.40
N ARG A 436 -14.62 23.17 -30.25
CA ARG A 436 -13.53 23.38 -29.29
C ARG A 436 -14.01 23.12 -27.87
N ARG A 437 -15.16 23.68 -27.48
CA ARG A 437 -15.74 23.45 -26.15
C ARG A 437 -16.02 21.98 -25.85
N LEU A 438 -16.54 21.22 -26.82
CA LEU A 438 -16.75 19.77 -26.66
C LEU A 438 -15.42 19.02 -26.51
N SER A 439 -14.42 19.39 -27.31
CA SER A 439 -13.10 18.77 -27.30
C SER A 439 -12.39 19.03 -25.98
N ASP A 440 -12.39 20.29 -25.53
CA ASP A 440 -11.85 20.71 -24.23
C ASP A 440 -12.51 19.95 -23.08
N GLU A 441 -13.84 19.78 -23.11
CA GLU A 441 -14.57 19.08 -22.06
C GLU A 441 -14.21 17.58 -21.97
N VAL A 442 -14.02 16.92 -23.11
CA VAL A 442 -13.62 15.50 -23.15
C VAL A 442 -12.17 15.32 -22.71
N ASP A 443 -11.29 16.27 -23.07
CA ASP A 443 -9.88 16.27 -22.70
C ASP A 443 -9.68 16.59 -21.20
N ASP A 444 -10.49 17.49 -20.65
CA ASP A 444 -10.53 17.85 -19.23
C ASP A 444 -11.14 16.75 -18.35
N PHE A 445 -11.75 15.73 -18.95
CA PHE A 445 -12.31 14.59 -18.23
C PHE A 445 -11.66 13.25 -18.60
N PRO A 446 -10.33 13.10 -18.42
CA PRO A 446 -9.59 11.89 -18.76
C PRO A 446 -9.93 10.74 -17.82
N SER A 447 -9.38 9.55 -18.10
CA SER A 447 -9.64 8.35 -17.28
C SER A 447 -9.26 8.54 -15.81
N PHE A 448 -8.23 9.33 -15.52
CA PHE A 448 -7.87 9.66 -14.14
C PHE A 448 -9.01 10.40 -13.42
N GLU A 449 -9.55 11.48 -14.01
CA GLU A 449 -10.64 12.26 -13.41
C GLU A 449 -11.94 11.44 -13.30
N ARG A 450 -12.25 10.63 -14.31
CA ARG A 450 -13.42 9.72 -14.23
C ARG A 450 -13.31 8.73 -13.09
N ARG A 451 -12.10 8.19 -12.86
CA ARG A 451 -11.84 7.26 -11.74
C ARG A 451 -11.92 7.96 -10.39
N ARG A 452 -11.44 9.22 -10.29
CA ARG A 452 -11.63 10.06 -9.09
C ARG A 452 -13.12 10.26 -8.80
N VAL A 453 -13.91 10.68 -9.78
CA VAL A 453 -15.37 10.88 -9.62
C VAL A 453 -16.08 9.59 -9.17
N PHE A 454 -15.73 8.45 -9.76
CA PHE A 454 -16.27 7.16 -9.30
C PHE A 454 -15.88 6.82 -7.87
N HIS A 455 -14.64 7.10 -7.49
CA HIS A 455 -14.13 6.87 -6.15
C HIS A 455 -14.88 7.73 -5.13
N GLU A 456 -15.04 9.02 -5.39
CA GLU A 456 -15.80 9.94 -4.54
C GLU A 456 -17.26 9.52 -4.43
N ALA A 457 -17.91 9.12 -5.53
CA ALA A 457 -19.30 8.65 -5.49
C ALA A 457 -19.45 7.37 -4.64
N TYR A 458 -18.46 6.48 -4.72
CA TYR A 458 -18.40 5.28 -3.89
C TYR A 458 -18.24 5.61 -2.39
N GLU A 459 -17.29 6.49 -2.05
CA GLU A 459 -17.06 6.92 -0.67
C GLU A 459 -18.24 7.69 -0.11
N ARG A 460 -18.87 8.53 -0.93
CA ARG A 460 -20.05 9.31 -0.56
C ARG A 460 -21.22 8.40 -0.20
N ASN A 461 -21.50 7.38 -1.02
CA ASN A 461 -22.53 6.38 -0.73
C ASN A 461 -22.23 5.63 0.58
N TYR A 462 -20.98 5.20 0.76
CA TYR A 462 -20.54 4.54 1.99
C TYR A 462 -20.72 5.44 3.22
N ARG A 463 -20.26 6.69 3.13
CA ARG A 463 -20.36 7.69 4.21
C ARG A 463 -21.80 7.94 4.62
N TYR A 464 -22.71 8.22 3.69
CA TYR A 464 -24.11 8.45 4.03
C TYR A 464 -24.76 7.19 4.61
N SER A 465 -24.50 6.02 4.02
CA SER A 465 -25.01 4.76 4.57
C SER A 465 -24.61 4.54 6.03
N VAL A 466 -23.35 4.84 6.38
CA VAL A 466 -22.85 4.75 7.76
C VAL A 466 -23.47 5.82 8.65
N LEU A 467 -23.50 7.08 8.22
CA LEU A 467 -24.05 8.18 9.01
C LEU A 467 -25.55 8.00 9.28
N ASP A 468 -26.31 7.55 8.28
CA ASP A 468 -27.73 7.23 8.42
C ASP A 468 -27.93 6.07 9.39
N ALA A 469 -27.14 5.01 9.28
CA ALA A 469 -27.18 3.89 10.21
C ALA A 469 -26.87 4.33 11.66
N VAL A 470 -25.86 5.19 11.85
CA VAL A 470 -25.51 5.75 13.16
C VAL A 470 -26.64 6.63 13.70
N ALA A 471 -27.23 7.48 12.86
CA ALA A 471 -28.34 8.36 13.26
C ALA A 471 -29.58 7.54 13.69
N ILE A 472 -29.96 6.55 12.88
CA ILE A 472 -31.08 5.64 13.17
C ILE A 472 -30.80 4.83 14.45
N HIS A 473 -29.60 4.26 14.59
CA HIS A 473 -29.24 3.45 15.75
C HIS A 473 -29.19 4.28 17.03
N SER A 474 -28.61 5.48 16.99
CA SER A 474 -28.52 6.40 18.13
C SER A 474 -29.91 6.82 18.61
N ALA A 475 -30.83 7.14 17.68
CA ALA A 475 -32.22 7.44 18.01
C ALA A 475 -32.92 6.24 18.67
N ARG A 476 -32.72 5.03 18.12
CA ARG A 476 -33.27 3.78 18.69
C ARG A 476 -32.75 3.50 20.09
N ARG A 477 -31.43 3.62 20.34
CA ARG A 477 -30.83 3.39 21.66
C ARG A 477 -31.34 4.38 22.70
N ARG A 478 -31.49 5.66 22.36
CA ARG A 478 -32.06 6.67 23.27
C ARG A 478 -33.50 6.38 23.68
N ALA A 479 -34.26 5.69 22.82
CA ALA A 479 -35.65 5.32 23.10
C ALA A 479 -35.79 4.01 23.89
N MET A 480 -34.73 3.21 24.03
CA MET A 480 -34.80 1.93 24.76
C MET A 480 -34.72 2.16 26.27
N PRO A 481 -35.59 1.54 27.07
CA PRO A 481 -35.50 1.60 28.53
C PRO A 481 -34.26 0.85 29.02
N ILE A 482 -33.65 1.36 30.10
CA ILE A 482 -32.53 0.70 30.78
C ILE A 482 -33.02 -0.67 31.30
N PRO A 483 -32.34 -1.78 30.97
CA PRO A 483 -32.83 -3.13 31.29
C PRO A 483 -32.57 -3.56 32.74
N TRP A 484 -31.88 -2.75 33.54
CA TRP A 484 -31.65 -2.96 34.98
C TRP A 484 -32.29 -1.86 35.82
N ARG A 485 -32.62 -2.18 37.09
CA ARG A 485 -33.22 -1.24 38.05
C ARG A 485 -32.19 -0.40 38.78
N ASP A 486 -31.19 -1.05 39.38
CA ASP A 486 -30.18 -0.39 40.20
C ASP A 486 -28.82 -0.36 39.47
N ARG A 487 -28.25 -1.52 39.15
CA ARG A 487 -26.96 -1.66 38.46
C ARG A 487 -26.95 -2.86 37.49
N PRO A 488 -26.08 -2.86 36.47
CA PRO A 488 -25.93 -4.01 35.57
C PRO A 488 -25.42 -5.25 36.32
N GLU A 489 -25.77 -6.43 35.81
CA GLU A 489 -25.42 -7.73 36.40
C GLU A 489 -23.89 -7.93 36.44
N PHE A 490 -23.24 -7.57 35.34
CA PHE A 490 -21.80 -7.41 35.22
C PHE A 490 -21.48 -6.39 34.13
N GLN A 491 -20.27 -5.86 34.18
CA GLN A 491 -19.72 -5.01 33.13
C GLN A 491 -18.55 -5.70 32.45
N LEU A 492 -18.42 -5.48 31.14
CA LEU A 492 -17.31 -5.99 30.33
C LEU A 492 -16.72 -4.86 29.50
N MET A 493 -15.44 -4.58 29.69
CA MET A 493 -14.67 -3.70 28.84
C MET A 493 -13.75 -4.53 27.95
N THR A 494 -13.88 -4.37 26.63
CA THR A 494 -12.99 -5.00 25.63
C THR A 494 -12.27 -3.95 24.79
N CYS A 495 -11.32 -4.36 23.95
CA CYS A 495 -10.65 -3.46 23.02
C CYS A 495 -11.65 -2.84 22.02
N ILE A 496 -11.43 -1.63 21.53
CA ILE A 496 -12.20 -1.00 20.43
C ILE A 496 -12.05 -1.68 19.06
N ASP A 497 -11.33 -2.79 18.99
CA ASP A 497 -11.23 -3.65 17.82
C ASP A 497 -12.62 -4.13 17.36
N ASP A 498 -12.83 -4.24 16.04
CA ASP A 498 -14.12 -4.57 15.43
C ASP A 498 -14.59 -6.00 15.75
N ARG A 499 -13.64 -6.93 15.95
CA ARG A 499 -13.92 -8.30 16.39
C ARG A 499 -14.48 -8.32 17.81
N GLU A 500 -13.97 -7.45 18.67
CA GLU A 500 -14.48 -7.28 20.04
C GLU A 500 -15.83 -6.58 20.06
N GLU A 501 -16.13 -5.71 19.09
CA GLU A 501 -17.46 -5.11 18.97
C GLU A 501 -18.53 -6.17 18.70
N SER A 502 -18.25 -7.12 17.81
CA SER A 502 -19.16 -8.23 17.53
C SER A 502 -19.42 -9.07 18.81
N PHE A 503 -18.37 -9.34 19.59
CA PHE A 503 -18.48 -10.05 20.86
C PHE A 503 -19.32 -9.27 21.90
N ARG A 504 -19.10 -7.96 22.03
CA ARG A 504 -19.91 -7.08 22.90
C ARG A 504 -21.39 -7.10 22.52
N ARG A 505 -21.70 -6.92 21.23
CA ARG A 505 -23.09 -6.91 20.75
C ARG A 505 -23.78 -8.26 21.02
N HIS A 506 -23.09 -9.37 20.75
CA HIS A 506 -23.61 -10.70 21.04
C HIS A 506 -23.93 -10.90 22.53
N LEU A 507 -23.05 -10.46 23.43
CA LEU A 507 -23.29 -10.55 24.87
C LEU A 507 -24.49 -9.72 25.32
N GLU A 508 -24.64 -8.49 24.83
CA GLU A 508 -25.80 -7.65 25.15
C GLU A 508 -27.11 -8.25 24.61
N GLU A 509 -27.09 -8.95 23.47
CA GLU A 509 -28.25 -9.64 22.93
C GLU A 509 -28.65 -10.85 23.79
N VAL A 510 -27.68 -11.68 24.20
CA VAL A 510 -27.93 -12.89 25.00
C VAL A 510 -28.22 -12.55 26.47
N ARG A 511 -27.63 -11.46 26.98
CA ARG A 511 -27.79 -10.94 28.34
C ARG A 511 -27.99 -9.43 28.33
N PRO A 512 -29.24 -8.96 28.13
CA PRO A 512 -29.54 -7.52 28.13
C PRO A 512 -29.22 -6.81 29.44
N THR A 513 -29.08 -7.54 30.55
CA THR A 513 -28.73 -7.03 31.88
C THR A 513 -27.24 -6.75 32.06
N CYS A 514 -26.38 -7.08 31.10
CA CYS A 514 -24.98 -6.69 31.11
C CYS A 514 -24.77 -5.33 30.43
N GLN A 515 -23.65 -4.69 30.73
CA GLN A 515 -23.24 -3.46 30.06
C GLN A 515 -21.81 -3.64 29.54
N THR A 516 -21.57 -3.26 28.29
CA THR A 516 -20.25 -3.38 27.68
C THR A 516 -19.62 -2.02 27.37
N PHE A 517 -18.30 -1.97 27.37
CA PHE A 517 -17.48 -0.80 27.06
C PHE A 517 -16.39 -1.16 26.05
N GLY A 518 -16.03 -0.20 25.20
CA GLY A 518 -14.86 -0.28 24.32
C GLY A 518 -13.79 0.70 24.78
N ALA A 519 -12.54 0.25 24.90
CA ALA A 519 -11.38 1.10 25.17
C ALA A 519 -10.18 0.68 24.31
N ALA A 520 -9.14 1.50 24.19
CA ALA A 520 -7.91 1.05 23.55
C ALA A 520 -7.35 -0.16 24.31
N GLY A 521 -7.01 -1.25 23.60
CA GLY A 521 -6.71 -2.56 24.21
C GLY A 521 -5.49 -2.64 25.14
N PHE A 522 -4.69 -1.58 25.26
CA PHE A 522 -3.64 -1.46 26.27
C PHE A 522 -4.17 -0.90 27.62
N PHE A 523 -5.43 -0.45 27.67
CA PHE A 523 -6.16 -0.03 28.88
C PHE A 523 -5.43 1.04 29.71
N ALA A 524 -4.80 2.01 29.04
CA ALA A 524 -3.93 3.01 29.65
C ALA A 524 -2.65 2.46 30.34
N VAL A 525 -2.43 1.14 30.36
CA VAL A 525 -1.25 0.48 30.94
C VAL A 525 -0.14 0.38 29.88
N ALA A 526 0.64 1.44 29.68
CA ALA A 526 1.78 1.41 28.76
C ALA A 526 3.03 0.81 29.45
N MET A 527 3.42 -0.41 29.04
CA MET A 527 4.52 -1.17 29.66
C MET A 527 5.40 -1.90 28.65
N TYR A 528 6.68 -2.05 28.98
CA TYR A 528 7.53 -3.12 28.49
C TYR A 528 7.23 -4.41 29.28
N TYR A 529 6.64 -5.39 28.62
CA TYR A 529 6.23 -6.65 29.24
C TYR A 529 7.20 -7.79 28.93
N ARG A 530 7.50 -8.63 29.94
CA ARG A 530 8.17 -9.92 29.76
C ARG A 530 7.36 -11.03 30.43
N GLY A 531 6.80 -11.92 29.62
CA GLY A 531 6.11 -13.11 30.13
C GLY A 531 7.07 -14.10 30.79
N ALA A 532 6.55 -15.01 31.62
CA ALA A 532 7.38 -15.97 32.38
C ALA A 532 8.23 -16.91 31.51
N ALA A 533 7.89 -17.07 30.23
CA ALA A 533 8.63 -17.87 29.25
C ALA A 533 9.35 -17.03 28.18
N ASP A 534 9.22 -15.70 28.19
CA ASP A 534 9.83 -14.82 27.21
C ASP A 534 11.29 -14.46 27.58
N GLY A 535 12.16 -14.41 26.58
CA GLY A 535 13.58 -14.05 26.78
C GLY A 535 13.85 -12.54 26.86
N PHE A 536 12.93 -11.70 26.36
CA PHE A 536 13.13 -10.26 26.20
C PHE A 536 11.83 -9.49 26.50
N TYR A 537 11.98 -8.23 26.90
CA TYR A 537 10.86 -7.31 27.07
C TYR A 537 10.32 -6.86 25.72
N LYS A 538 9.00 -6.66 25.64
CA LYS A 538 8.30 -6.16 24.45
C LYS A 538 7.34 -5.04 24.86
N PRO A 539 7.24 -3.94 24.12
CA PRO A 539 6.25 -2.90 24.41
C PRO A 539 4.83 -3.45 24.17
N LEU A 540 3.92 -3.18 25.11
CA LEU A 540 2.48 -3.48 24.99
C LEU A 540 1.67 -2.18 25.04
N CYS A 541 1.82 -1.35 24.02
CA CYS A 541 1.14 -0.07 23.84
C CYS A 541 1.15 0.32 22.35
N PRO A 542 0.43 1.39 21.94
CA PRO A 542 0.50 1.88 20.56
C PRO A 542 1.91 2.36 20.18
N ALA A 543 2.26 2.29 18.90
CA ALA A 543 3.60 2.67 18.39
C ALA A 543 4.01 4.12 18.73
N VAL A 544 3.04 5.02 18.84
CA VAL A 544 3.24 6.44 19.19
C VAL A 544 3.49 6.69 20.67
N VAL A 545 3.43 5.64 21.51
CA VAL A 545 3.68 5.71 22.94
C VAL A 545 4.96 4.94 23.27
N THR A 546 5.93 5.61 23.87
CA THR A 546 7.12 4.96 24.43
C THR A 546 6.85 4.63 25.91
N PRO A 547 6.81 3.34 26.31
CA PRO A 547 6.65 2.98 27.72
C PRO A 547 7.84 3.45 28.56
N ALA A 548 7.58 3.90 29.79
CA ALA A 548 8.63 4.11 30.81
C ALA A 548 8.77 2.90 31.76
N HIS A 549 7.72 2.08 31.86
CA HIS A 549 7.59 1.05 32.90
C HIS A 549 7.90 -0.34 32.36
N TYR A 550 8.61 -1.14 33.15
CA TYR A 550 8.88 -2.55 32.86
C TYR A 550 8.01 -3.40 33.78
N VAL A 551 7.32 -4.39 33.23
CA VAL A 551 6.47 -5.34 33.97
C VAL A 551 6.90 -6.74 33.63
N GLN A 552 7.18 -7.52 34.67
CA GLN A 552 7.60 -8.90 34.56
C GLN A 552 6.52 -9.83 35.11
N GLU A 553 6.31 -10.94 34.41
CA GLU A 553 5.50 -12.03 34.90
C GLU A 553 6.41 -13.14 35.45
N ASP A 554 6.25 -13.44 36.74
CA ASP A 554 6.98 -14.49 37.45
C ASP A 554 6.07 -15.68 37.76
N VAL A 555 6.66 -16.87 37.87
CA VAL A 555 5.95 -18.08 38.28
C VAL A 555 5.80 -18.06 39.80
N GLY A 556 4.61 -18.34 40.32
CA GLY A 556 4.33 -18.32 41.76
C GLY A 556 5.29 -19.18 42.60
N TYR A 557 5.60 -18.68 43.81
CA TYR A 557 6.63 -19.15 44.75
C TYR A 557 6.60 -20.66 45.06
N THR A 558 5.45 -21.34 44.93
CA THR A 558 5.29 -22.77 45.20
C THR A 558 5.93 -23.71 44.15
N PHE A 559 6.53 -23.17 43.07
CA PHE A 559 7.09 -23.98 41.96
C PHE A 559 8.53 -23.63 41.51
N GLU A 560 9.27 -22.78 42.23
CA GLU A 560 10.63 -22.34 41.85
C GLU A 560 11.63 -23.48 41.59
N GLY A 561 11.61 -24.54 42.43
CA GLY A 561 12.52 -25.67 42.30
C GLY A 561 12.34 -26.48 41.00
N ALA A 562 11.12 -26.50 40.44
CA ALA A 562 10.84 -27.18 39.18
C ALA A 562 11.25 -26.35 37.95
N HIS A 563 11.48 -25.04 38.12
CA HIS A 563 11.83 -24.12 37.03
C HIS A 563 13.30 -24.19 36.63
N GLN A 564 14.23 -24.28 37.60
CA GLN A 564 15.67 -24.33 37.30
C GLN A 564 16.05 -25.52 36.41
N SER A 565 15.55 -26.72 36.72
CA SER A 565 15.80 -27.93 35.91
C SER A 565 15.19 -27.82 34.50
N ARG A 566 14.04 -27.16 34.35
CA ARG A 566 13.34 -27.01 33.06
C ARG A 566 13.94 -25.91 32.17
N ALA A 567 14.40 -24.82 32.76
CA ALA A 567 15.14 -23.77 32.04
C ALA A 567 16.46 -24.30 31.46
N LEU A 568 17.15 -25.18 32.19
CA LEU A 568 18.35 -25.88 31.70
C LEU A 568 18.03 -26.80 30.51
N ILE A 569 16.93 -27.56 30.57
CA ILE A 569 16.48 -28.43 29.47
C ILE A 569 16.14 -27.60 28.22
N ARG A 570 15.43 -26.47 28.36
CA ARG A 570 15.15 -25.55 27.23
C ARG A 570 16.43 -24.99 26.62
N ARG A 571 17.40 -24.62 27.45
CA ARG A 571 18.71 -24.12 26.99
C ARG A 571 19.48 -25.20 26.22
N GLN A 572 19.48 -26.45 26.70
CA GLN A 572 20.12 -27.57 26.01
C GLN A 572 19.42 -27.94 24.69
N LEU A 573 18.08 -27.94 24.65
CA LEU A 573 17.31 -28.15 23.42
C LEU A 573 17.55 -27.02 22.41
N GLY A 574 17.62 -25.76 22.87
CA GLY A 574 17.93 -24.62 22.01
C GLY A 574 19.33 -24.69 21.42
N LEU A 575 20.34 -25.11 22.21
CA LEU A 575 21.69 -25.35 21.72
C LEU A 575 21.75 -26.51 20.71
N PHE A 576 21.00 -27.58 20.95
CA PHE A 576 20.94 -28.73 20.05
C PHE A 576 20.23 -28.41 18.73
N SER A 577 19.10 -27.69 18.79
CA SER A 577 18.37 -27.18 17.62
C SER A 577 19.25 -26.25 16.80
N ARG A 578 19.96 -25.31 17.44
CA ARG A 578 20.92 -24.43 16.78
C ARG A 578 22.03 -25.22 16.10
N ALA A 579 22.68 -26.15 16.81
CA ALA A 579 23.73 -27.00 16.24
C ALA A 579 23.25 -27.89 15.07
N PHE A 580 22.01 -28.38 15.13
CA PHE A 580 21.38 -29.18 14.06
C PHE A 580 21.07 -28.31 12.83
N HIS A 581 20.48 -27.12 13.02
CA HIS A 581 20.25 -26.16 11.94
C HIS A 581 21.56 -25.70 11.28
N THR A 582 22.57 -25.32 12.06
CA THR A 582 23.85 -24.82 11.51
C THR A 582 24.65 -25.92 10.79
N ARG A 583 24.56 -27.20 11.21
CA ARG A 583 25.25 -28.30 10.51
C ARG A 583 24.48 -28.86 9.32
N SER A 584 23.16 -28.65 9.25
CA SER A 584 22.29 -29.18 8.19
C SER A 584 22.66 -28.73 6.77
N ARG A 585 23.45 -27.66 6.64
CA ARG A 585 23.85 -27.04 5.37
C ARG A 585 25.25 -27.45 4.87
N THR A 586 25.94 -28.32 5.60
CA THR A 586 27.20 -28.94 5.14
C THR A 586 26.92 -30.20 4.32
N PHE A 587 27.82 -30.69 3.45
CA PHE A 587 27.57 -31.90 2.65
C PHE A 587 27.18 -33.13 3.49
N LEU A 588 27.91 -33.38 4.59
CA LEU A 588 27.63 -34.47 5.53
C LEU A 588 26.38 -34.21 6.40
N GLY A 589 26.21 -32.98 6.90
CA GLY A 589 25.03 -32.63 7.68
C GLY A 589 23.76 -32.53 6.85
N GLY A 590 23.85 -32.26 5.55
CA GLY A 590 22.76 -32.26 4.58
C GLY A 590 22.25 -33.66 4.25
N ILE A 591 23.14 -34.66 4.20
CA ILE A 591 22.74 -36.07 4.10
C ILE A 591 22.02 -36.52 5.37
N VAL A 592 22.57 -36.19 6.55
CA VAL A 592 21.93 -36.50 7.84
C VAL A 592 20.59 -35.76 7.99
N THR A 593 20.52 -34.51 7.56
CA THR A 593 19.27 -33.72 7.57
C THR A 593 18.29 -34.20 6.52
N GLY A 594 18.74 -34.72 5.38
CA GLY A 594 17.87 -35.37 4.40
C GLY A 594 17.18 -36.60 4.99
N ILE A 595 17.93 -37.44 5.73
CA ILE A 595 17.41 -38.64 6.39
C ILE A 595 16.50 -38.27 7.58
N VAL A 596 16.96 -37.41 8.49
CA VAL A 596 16.19 -36.98 9.68
C VAL A 596 15.00 -36.10 9.29
N GLY A 597 15.16 -35.24 8.30
CA GLY A 597 14.12 -34.40 7.72
C GLY A 597 13.04 -35.23 7.03
N SER A 598 13.41 -36.31 6.32
CA SER A 598 12.44 -37.27 5.77
C SER A 598 11.63 -37.96 6.87
N LEU A 599 12.25 -38.25 8.02
CA LEU A 599 11.54 -38.76 9.20
C LEU A 599 10.66 -37.69 9.88
N ALA A 600 11.05 -36.41 9.81
CA ALA A 600 10.24 -35.27 10.27
C ALA A 600 9.05 -34.95 9.35
N THR A 601 9.05 -35.45 8.11
CA THR A 601 7.89 -35.40 7.20
C THR A 601 6.70 -36.19 7.76
N ALA A 602 6.93 -37.30 8.46
CA ALA A 602 5.86 -38.10 9.06
C ALA A 602 4.99 -37.31 10.06
N PRO A 603 5.55 -36.58 11.06
CA PRO A 603 4.75 -35.71 11.91
C PRO A 603 4.12 -34.53 11.17
N LEU A 604 4.73 -33.99 10.11
CA LEU A 604 4.12 -32.94 9.27
C LEU A 604 2.88 -33.47 8.51
N VAL A 605 3.01 -34.62 7.85
CA VAL A 605 1.90 -35.32 7.19
C VAL A 605 0.81 -35.70 8.20
N ALA A 606 1.19 -36.15 9.40
CA ALA A 606 0.25 -36.42 10.48
C ALA A 606 -0.44 -35.15 11.02
N ARG A 607 0.23 -33.99 11.03
CA ARG A 607 -0.42 -32.71 11.35
C ARG A 607 -1.48 -32.33 10.32
N VAL A 608 -1.22 -32.59 9.04
CA VAL A 608 -2.17 -32.30 7.94
C VAL A 608 -3.34 -33.29 7.93
N LEU A 609 -3.06 -34.59 7.98
CA LEU A 609 -4.08 -35.64 7.87
C LEU A 609 -4.83 -35.89 9.19
N PHE A 610 -4.19 -35.66 10.35
CA PHE A 610 -4.74 -35.95 11.67
C PHE A 610 -4.51 -34.81 12.69
N PRO A 611 -4.97 -33.57 12.39
CA PRO A 611 -4.65 -32.38 13.20
C PRO A 611 -5.09 -32.52 14.66
N ARG A 612 -6.26 -33.11 14.93
CA ARG A 612 -6.80 -33.30 16.30
C ARG A 612 -5.96 -34.27 17.14
N MET A 613 -5.49 -35.37 16.54
CA MET A 613 -4.64 -36.35 17.22
C MET A 613 -3.29 -35.74 17.56
N THR A 614 -2.70 -35.06 16.59
CA THR A 614 -1.39 -34.42 16.75
C THR A 614 -1.43 -33.28 17.76
N ALA A 615 -2.50 -32.48 17.78
CA ALA A 615 -2.73 -31.47 18.82
C ALA A 615 -2.89 -32.09 20.22
N ARG A 616 -3.60 -33.21 20.37
CA ARG A 616 -3.72 -33.92 21.66
C ARG A 616 -2.38 -34.47 22.15
N ILE A 617 -1.58 -35.05 21.25
CA ILE A 617 -0.23 -35.55 21.56
C ILE A 617 0.66 -34.37 21.99
N GLN A 618 0.66 -33.27 21.25
CA GLN A 618 1.41 -32.07 21.61
C GLN A 618 0.96 -31.45 22.94
N ARG A 619 -0.35 -31.43 23.26
CA ARG A 619 -0.83 -30.95 24.57
C ARG A 619 -0.34 -31.85 25.70
N ARG A 620 -0.37 -33.18 25.52
CA ARG A 620 0.15 -34.15 26.51
C ARG A 620 1.65 -33.99 26.75
N PHE A 621 2.45 -33.87 25.68
CA PHE A 621 3.90 -33.66 25.81
C PHE A 621 4.29 -32.23 26.20
N GLY A 622 3.50 -31.23 25.80
CA GLY A 622 3.68 -29.82 26.12
C GLY A 622 3.39 -29.49 27.58
N SER A 623 2.50 -30.25 28.24
CA SER A 623 2.22 -30.13 29.67
C SER A 623 3.45 -30.39 30.58
N LEU A 624 4.50 -31.05 30.06
CA LEU A 624 5.79 -31.24 30.73
C LEU A 624 6.72 -30.00 30.64
N ILE A 625 6.44 -29.07 29.72
CA ILE A 625 7.31 -27.92 29.36
C ILE A 625 6.62 -26.56 29.60
N GLN A 626 5.28 -26.53 29.78
CA GLN A 626 4.55 -25.30 30.06
C GLN A 626 4.88 -24.74 31.46
N PRO A 627 4.94 -23.39 31.61
CA PRO A 627 5.05 -22.76 32.92
C PRO A 627 3.84 -23.14 33.80
N PRO A 628 4.01 -23.23 35.13
CA PRO A 628 2.91 -23.51 36.04
C PRO A 628 1.74 -22.53 35.86
N PRO A 629 0.49 -22.95 36.13
CA PRO A 629 -0.71 -22.19 35.82
C PRO A 629 -0.90 -20.92 36.67
N VAL A 630 -0.10 -20.73 37.72
CA VAL A 630 -0.19 -19.57 38.61
C VAL A 630 1.07 -18.72 38.44
N THR A 631 0.92 -17.59 37.76
CA THR A 631 1.94 -16.55 37.63
C THR A 631 1.53 -15.32 38.43
N GLN A 632 2.46 -14.40 38.70
CA GLN A 632 2.18 -13.10 39.30
C GLN A 632 2.86 -12.00 38.49
N LEU A 633 2.21 -10.84 38.38
CA LEU A 633 2.79 -9.66 37.76
C LEU A 633 3.53 -8.83 38.82
N GLN A 634 4.79 -8.49 38.55
CA GLN A 634 5.51 -7.48 39.31
C GLN A 634 5.09 -6.09 38.82
N LEU A 635 4.05 -5.53 39.44
CA LEU A 635 3.47 -4.25 39.05
C LEU A 635 3.94 -3.07 39.88
N GLU A 636 4.30 -3.26 41.16
CA GLU A 636 4.62 -2.16 42.07
C GLU A 636 6.13 -1.86 42.13
N ARG A 637 6.45 -0.57 42.04
CA ARG A 637 7.76 0.03 42.22
C ARG A 637 7.74 0.96 43.43
N PHE A 638 8.73 0.82 44.31
CA PHE A 638 8.83 1.62 45.54
C PHE A 638 9.71 2.89 45.41
N ASP A 639 10.60 2.97 44.41
CA ASP A 639 11.58 4.08 44.24
C ASP A 639 11.45 4.79 42.89
N ASP A 640 11.58 6.13 42.85
CA ASP A 640 11.70 7.00 41.65
C ASP A 640 13.15 7.17 41.20
N PRO A 641 13.58 6.70 40.00
CA PRO A 641 12.87 6.77 38.71
C PRO A 641 12.54 5.41 38.03
N PRO A 642 11.65 5.38 37.01
CA PRO A 642 11.36 4.17 36.24
C PRO A 642 12.55 3.76 35.36
N GLY A 643 12.84 2.46 35.24
CA GLY A 643 13.87 1.98 34.31
C GLY A 643 14.30 0.52 34.48
N PRO A 644 15.05 -0.05 33.52
CA PRO A 644 15.47 -1.45 33.53
C PRO A 644 16.68 -1.75 34.44
N ALA A 645 17.33 -0.72 34.98
CA ALA A 645 18.48 -0.87 35.90
C ALA A 645 18.00 -1.00 37.36
N ASN A 646 18.75 -1.72 38.20
CA ASN A 646 18.68 -1.66 39.68
C ASN A 646 17.31 -1.90 40.37
N GLY A 647 16.41 -2.71 39.80
CA GLY A 647 15.18 -3.13 40.49
C GLY A 647 13.97 -2.20 40.34
N HIS A 648 14.06 -1.20 39.47
CA HIS A 648 13.00 -0.20 39.21
C HIS A 648 11.88 -0.72 38.26
N VAL A 649 11.45 -1.97 38.45
CA VAL A 649 10.35 -2.64 37.70
C VAL A 649 9.01 -2.19 38.28
N GLY A 650 8.06 -1.83 37.40
CA GLY A 650 6.68 -1.51 37.77
C GLY A 650 6.33 -0.01 37.78
N TYR A 651 5.20 0.27 38.42
CA TYR A 651 4.55 1.56 38.59
C TYR A 651 4.53 1.94 40.07
N SER A 652 4.62 3.23 40.38
CA SER A 652 4.27 3.73 41.73
C SER A 652 2.75 3.68 41.94
N THR A 653 2.29 3.70 43.18
CA THR A 653 0.85 3.71 43.50
C THR A 653 0.14 4.92 42.88
N GLN A 654 0.80 6.07 42.80
CA GLN A 654 0.26 7.26 42.16
C GLN A 654 0.12 7.09 40.64
N GLU A 655 1.12 6.48 39.98
CA GLU A 655 1.06 6.17 38.55
C GLU A 655 -0.08 5.19 38.23
N MET A 656 -0.26 4.15 39.06
CA MET A 656 -1.40 3.23 38.95
C MET A 656 -2.74 3.94 39.11
N ALA A 657 -2.87 4.86 40.06
CA ALA A 657 -4.09 5.65 40.25
C ALA A 657 -4.40 6.52 39.02
N ASN A 658 -3.39 7.14 38.42
CA ASN A 658 -3.55 7.94 37.21
C ASN A 658 -4.00 7.07 36.02
N VAL A 659 -3.48 5.84 35.89
CA VAL A 659 -3.94 4.86 34.88
C VAL A 659 -5.43 4.54 35.06
N VAL A 660 -5.85 4.23 36.29
CA VAL A 660 -7.24 3.89 36.61
C VAL A 660 -8.18 5.06 36.37
N VAL A 661 -7.85 6.26 36.86
CA VAL A 661 -8.64 7.49 36.65
C VAL A 661 -8.80 7.77 35.17
N ARG A 662 -7.70 7.77 34.42
CA ARG A 662 -7.71 8.04 32.98
C ARG A 662 -8.68 7.11 32.24
N LEU A 663 -8.55 5.80 32.45
CA LEU A 663 -9.38 4.85 31.72
C LEU A 663 -10.85 4.95 32.10
N LEU A 664 -11.17 5.13 33.39
CA LEU A 664 -12.55 5.28 33.86
C LEU A 664 -13.20 6.56 33.32
N GLN A 665 -12.45 7.66 33.22
CA GLN A 665 -12.91 8.89 32.56
C GLN A 665 -13.14 8.70 31.06
N GLU A 666 -12.22 8.03 30.36
CA GLU A 666 -12.32 7.76 28.91
C GLU A 666 -13.61 6.98 28.57
N ILE A 667 -14.01 6.01 29.40
CA ILE A 667 -15.25 5.25 29.19
C ILE A 667 -16.49 5.91 29.82
N GLY A 668 -16.33 7.04 30.50
CA GLY A 668 -17.40 7.79 31.16
C GLY A 668 -17.93 7.18 32.48
N LEU A 669 -17.23 6.20 33.05
CA LEU A 669 -17.63 5.50 34.27
C LEU A 669 -17.06 6.18 35.52
N THR A 670 -17.71 7.26 35.96
CA THR A 670 -17.18 8.15 37.01
C THR A 670 -18.00 8.16 38.28
N ARG A 671 -19.26 7.71 38.24
CA ARG A 671 -20.17 7.75 39.40
C ARG A 671 -20.29 6.39 40.07
N PRO A 672 -20.35 6.31 41.41
CA PRO A 672 -20.47 5.05 42.14
C PRO A 672 -21.65 4.18 41.71
N GLU A 673 -22.79 4.80 41.41
CA GLU A 673 -24.02 4.12 40.99
C GLU A 673 -23.91 3.43 39.62
N ASP A 674 -22.95 3.83 38.79
CA ASP A 674 -22.79 3.28 37.46
C ASP A 674 -22.00 1.95 37.48
N PHE A 675 -21.37 1.57 38.60
CA PHE A 675 -20.56 0.35 38.70
C PHE A 675 -21.39 -0.90 39.03
N SER A 676 -21.09 -1.99 38.32
CA SER A 676 -21.51 -3.34 38.67
C SER A 676 -20.65 -3.94 39.81
N ARG A 677 -21.09 -5.07 40.36
CA ARG A 677 -20.27 -5.84 41.31
C ARG A 677 -19.07 -6.51 40.66
N LEU A 678 -19.21 -6.92 39.41
CA LEU A 678 -18.21 -7.63 38.65
C LEU A 678 -17.88 -6.86 37.37
N PHE A 679 -16.65 -6.34 37.31
CA PHE A 679 -16.15 -5.60 36.16
C PHE A 679 -15.05 -6.40 35.47
N ILE A 680 -15.30 -6.91 34.26
CA ILE A 680 -14.34 -7.68 33.48
C ILE A 680 -13.60 -6.73 32.55
N VAL A 681 -12.28 -6.74 32.60
CA VAL A 681 -11.41 -6.08 31.62
C VAL A 681 -10.82 -7.16 30.75
N CYS A 682 -11.13 -7.16 29.46
CA CYS A 682 -10.80 -8.24 28.56
C CYS A 682 -9.93 -7.71 27.41
N GLY A 683 -8.63 -7.99 27.50
CA GLY A 683 -7.72 -7.78 26.38
C GLY A 683 -7.92 -8.87 25.34
N HIS A 684 -7.46 -8.63 24.12
CA HIS A 684 -7.62 -9.61 23.04
C HIS A 684 -6.31 -9.89 22.31
N GLY A 685 -6.34 -10.95 21.52
CA GLY A 685 -5.32 -11.29 20.54
C GLY A 685 -5.78 -12.47 19.72
N SER A 686 -4.85 -13.06 18.98
CA SER A 686 -5.16 -14.24 18.15
C SER A 686 -4.07 -15.27 18.34
N SER A 687 -4.45 -16.54 18.41
CA SER A 687 -3.51 -17.64 18.23
C SER A 687 -3.35 -17.99 16.75
N SER A 688 -2.11 -18.09 16.30
CA SER A 688 -1.78 -18.56 14.95
C SER A 688 -0.59 -19.51 14.99
N LEU A 689 -0.54 -20.46 14.05
CA LEU A 689 0.58 -21.39 13.90
C LEU A 689 1.45 -20.93 12.74
N ASN A 690 2.70 -20.53 13.03
CA ASN A 690 3.73 -20.24 12.02
C ASN A 690 3.32 -19.16 11.00
N ASN A 691 2.77 -18.04 11.49
CA ASN A 691 2.32 -16.93 10.66
C ASN A 691 3.26 -15.71 10.81
N PRO A 692 4.03 -15.32 9.78
CA PRO A 692 4.89 -14.13 9.84
C PRO A 692 4.10 -12.82 9.98
N HIS A 693 2.77 -12.86 9.80
CA HIS A 693 1.86 -11.74 10.00
C HIS A 693 0.98 -11.88 11.27
N GLU A 694 1.37 -12.70 12.26
CA GLU A 694 0.62 -12.88 13.53
C GLU A 694 0.23 -11.53 14.16
N SER A 695 1.12 -10.54 14.09
CA SER A 695 0.89 -9.19 14.60
C SER A 695 -0.34 -8.51 14.01
N SER A 696 -0.68 -8.80 12.75
CA SER A 696 -1.85 -8.25 12.05
C SER A 696 -3.17 -8.82 12.55
N TYR A 697 -3.12 -9.98 13.22
CA TYR A 697 -4.28 -10.61 13.85
C TYR A 697 -4.37 -10.32 15.35
N CYS A 698 -3.38 -9.65 15.93
CA CYS A 698 -3.39 -9.29 17.35
C CYS A 698 -3.96 -7.88 17.57
N CYS A 699 -3.85 -7.36 18.80
CA CYS A 699 -4.40 -6.05 19.15
C CYS A 699 -3.55 -4.92 18.56
N GLY A 700 -4.16 -4.08 17.70
CA GLY A 700 -3.49 -2.90 17.16
C GLY A 700 -3.07 -1.89 18.23
N ALA A 701 -3.90 -1.69 19.26
CA ALA A 701 -3.58 -0.81 20.39
C ALA A 701 -2.46 -1.34 21.30
N CYS A 702 -2.08 -2.62 21.17
CA CYS A 702 -0.92 -3.22 21.82
C CYS A 702 0.22 -3.46 20.82
N ALA A 703 0.31 -2.66 19.75
CA ALA A 703 1.33 -2.79 18.72
C ALA A 703 1.38 -4.20 18.07
N GLY A 704 0.22 -4.78 17.76
CA GLY A 704 0.14 -6.13 17.20
C GLY A 704 0.53 -7.23 18.19
N LYS A 705 0.43 -6.99 19.49
CA LYS A 705 0.64 -8.00 20.54
C LYS A 705 -0.68 -8.34 21.26
N ARG A 706 -0.61 -9.30 22.18
CA ARG A 706 -1.76 -9.78 22.95
C ARG A 706 -2.02 -8.82 24.12
N GLY A 707 -3.24 -8.31 24.25
CA GLY A 707 -3.63 -7.35 25.30
C GLY A 707 -3.99 -7.96 26.66
N GLY A 708 -3.96 -9.29 26.79
CA GLY A 708 -4.28 -9.99 28.04
C GLY A 708 -3.49 -9.50 29.26
N PRO A 709 -2.16 -9.33 29.17
CA PRO A 709 -1.35 -8.78 30.27
C PRO A 709 -1.75 -7.37 30.68
N ASN A 710 -2.11 -6.48 29.74
CA ASN A 710 -2.57 -5.13 30.06
C ASN A 710 -3.89 -5.16 30.85
N ALA A 711 -4.85 -5.99 30.40
CA ALA A 711 -6.12 -6.17 31.09
C ALA A 711 -5.95 -6.70 32.51
N ARG A 712 -5.05 -7.69 32.67
CA ARG A 712 -4.68 -8.24 33.98
C ARG A 712 -4.03 -7.20 34.89
N ALA A 713 -3.09 -6.42 34.36
CA ALA A 713 -2.43 -5.34 35.11
C ALA A 713 -3.43 -4.27 35.57
N PHE A 714 -4.32 -3.81 34.69
CA PHE A 714 -5.36 -2.85 35.04
C PHE A 714 -6.26 -3.36 36.16
N ALA A 715 -6.74 -4.61 36.07
CA ALA A 715 -7.60 -5.19 37.09
C ALA A 715 -6.92 -5.26 38.46
N GLN A 716 -5.62 -5.58 38.51
CA GLN A 716 -4.86 -5.55 39.76
C GLN A 716 -4.71 -4.13 40.32
N MET A 717 -4.42 -3.13 39.47
CA MET A 717 -4.35 -1.72 39.88
C MET A 717 -5.69 -1.23 40.45
N ALA A 718 -6.80 -1.50 39.76
CA ALA A 718 -8.13 -1.05 40.16
C ALA A 718 -8.67 -1.77 41.42
N ASN A 719 -8.10 -2.91 41.80
CA ASN A 719 -8.45 -3.62 43.03
C ASN A 719 -7.55 -3.26 44.23
N ASP A 720 -6.42 -2.58 44.04
CA ASP A 720 -5.56 -2.16 45.15
C ASP A 720 -6.24 -1.03 45.96
N TRP A 721 -6.37 -1.24 47.28
CA TRP A 721 -7.06 -0.31 48.16
C TRP A 721 -6.37 1.06 48.26
N ARG A 722 -5.04 1.12 48.12
CA ARG A 722 -4.25 2.36 48.13
C ARG A 722 -4.50 3.15 46.85
N VAL A 723 -4.55 2.45 45.72
CA VAL A 723 -4.91 3.04 44.43
C VAL A 723 -6.33 3.57 44.48
N ARG A 724 -7.30 2.80 45.00
CA ARG A 724 -8.69 3.26 45.17
C ARG A 724 -8.82 4.53 46.03
N ALA A 725 -8.03 4.67 47.09
CA ALA A 725 -8.02 5.88 47.91
C ALA A 725 -7.59 7.11 47.08
N LEU A 726 -6.51 6.99 46.30
CA LEU A 726 -6.03 8.07 45.41
C LEU A 726 -7.00 8.36 44.26
N VAL A 727 -7.66 7.34 43.70
CA VAL A 727 -8.69 7.48 42.65
C VAL A 727 -9.90 8.25 43.21
N ALA A 728 -10.29 8.01 44.47
CA ALA A 728 -11.35 8.74 45.15
C ALA A 728 -10.98 10.21 45.42
N GLU A 729 -9.73 10.50 45.79
CA GLU A 729 -9.20 11.88 45.90
C GLU A 729 -9.27 12.63 44.58
N GLN A 730 -9.18 11.92 43.45
CA GLN A 730 -9.34 12.45 42.09
C GLN A 730 -10.80 12.48 41.60
N GLY A 731 -11.78 12.25 42.48
CA GLY A 731 -13.21 12.44 42.21
C GLY A 731 -13.95 11.22 41.66
N ILE A 732 -13.33 10.03 41.65
CA ILE A 732 -13.99 8.78 41.21
C ILE A 732 -14.03 7.79 42.38
N ALA A 733 -15.21 7.55 42.92
CA ALA A 733 -15.38 6.60 44.02
C ALA A 733 -15.84 5.23 43.49
N ILE A 734 -14.92 4.28 43.41
CA ILE A 734 -15.23 2.88 43.06
C ILE A 734 -15.88 2.19 44.27
N PRO A 735 -17.10 1.61 44.14
CA PRO A 735 -17.75 0.91 45.24
C PRO A 735 -16.90 -0.22 45.83
N ALA A 736 -16.98 -0.41 47.15
CA ALA A 736 -16.23 -1.45 47.85
C ALA A 736 -16.64 -2.88 47.43
N ASP A 737 -17.87 -3.05 46.92
CA ASP A 737 -18.38 -4.33 46.42
C ASP A 737 -18.19 -4.53 44.91
N THR A 738 -17.46 -3.63 44.23
CA THR A 738 -17.02 -3.79 42.84
C THR A 738 -15.64 -4.46 42.81
N THR A 739 -15.53 -5.56 42.08
CA THR A 739 -14.27 -6.29 41.84
C THR A 739 -13.95 -6.33 40.35
N PHE A 740 -12.70 -6.00 40.01
CA PHE A 740 -12.21 -6.06 38.63
C PHE A 740 -11.55 -7.42 38.34
N VAL A 741 -11.75 -7.96 37.13
CA VAL A 741 -11.14 -9.22 36.67
C VAL A 741 -10.50 -9.01 35.32
N GLY A 742 -9.21 -9.35 35.20
CA GLY A 742 -8.53 -9.38 33.91
C GLY A 742 -8.90 -10.64 33.13
N ALA A 743 -9.10 -10.51 31.83
CA ALA A 743 -9.37 -11.61 30.92
C ALA A 743 -8.64 -11.42 29.58
N TYR A 744 -8.53 -12.51 28.82
CA TYR A 744 -7.98 -12.56 27.48
C TYR A 744 -8.93 -13.28 26.54
N HIS A 745 -9.36 -12.60 25.48
CA HIS A 745 -10.14 -13.18 24.39
C HIS A 745 -9.21 -13.54 23.21
N ASP A 746 -9.20 -14.82 22.85
CA ASP A 746 -8.57 -15.28 21.61
C ASP A 746 -9.60 -15.21 20.47
N THR A 747 -9.47 -14.18 19.63
CA THR A 747 -10.42 -13.90 18.54
C THR A 747 -10.43 -14.97 17.44
N CYS A 748 -9.45 -15.87 17.40
CA CYS A 748 -9.38 -16.96 16.42
C CYS A 748 -10.15 -18.19 16.89
N GLU A 749 -10.05 -18.50 18.19
CA GLU A 749 -10.74 -19.65 18.79
C GLU A 749 -12.09 -19.27 19.46
N ASP A 750 -12.40 -17.97 19.55
CA ASP A 750 -13.55 -17.42 20.28
C ASP A 750 -13.59 -17.92 21.73
N SER A 751 -12.44 -17.88 22.41
CA SER A 751 -12.27 -18.40 23.77
C SER A 751 -11.79 -17.32 24.73
N VAL A 752 -12.34 -17.31 25.94
CA VAL A 752 -12.00 -16.33 26.98
C VAL A 752 -11.31 -17.02 28.15
N VAL A 753 -10.12 -16.53 28.50
CA VAL A 753 -9.34 -16.97 29.66
C VAL A 753 -9.34 -15.88 30.70
N PHE A 754 -9.78 -16.19 31.92
CA PHE A 754 -9.77 -15.26 33.06
C PHE A 754 -8.51 -15.42 33.90
N TYR A 755 -7.97 -14.30 34.39
CA TYR A 755 -6.78 -14.25 35.23
C TYR A 755 -7.11 -14.06 36.70
N ASP A 756 -6.23 -14.55 37.58
CA ASP A 756 -6.24 -14.29 39.02
C ASP A 756 -7.58 -14.62 39.73
N LEU A 757 -8.27 -15.66 39.27
CA LEU A 757 -9.56 -16.10 39.84
C LEU A 757 -9.47 -16.47 41.33
N ASP A 758 -8.28 -16.86 41.80
CA ASP A 758 -7.96 -17.13 43.20
C ASP A 758 -7.99 -15.88 44.09
N ARG A 759 -7.98 -14.68 43.51
CA ARG A 759 -8.08 -13.40 44.23
C ARG A 759 -9.51 -12.85 44.32
N LEU A 760 -10.49 -13.55 43.76
CA LEU A 760 -11.89 -13.12 43.82
C LEU A 760 -12.49 -13.30 45.24
N PRO A 761 -13.40 -12.40 45.67
CA PRO A 761 -14.16 -12.60 46.90
C PRO A 761 -14.93 -13.94 46.85
N THR A 762 -14.96 -14.64 47.98
CA THR A 762 -15.66 -15.93 48.13
C THR A 762 -17.14 -15.79 48.44
#